data_AF-A0A1H7NPR8-F1
#
_entry.id   AF-A0A1H7NPR8-F1
#
_cell.length_a   1.000
_cell.length_b   1.000
_cell.length_c   1.000
_cell.angle_alpha   90.00
_cell.angle_beta   90.00
_cell.angle_gamma   90.00
#
_symmetry.space_group_name_H-M   'P 1'
#
loop_
_entity.id
_entity.type
_entity.pdbx_description
1 polymer ?
#
loop_
_entity_poly.entity_id
_entity_poly.type
_entity_poly.pdbx_seq_one_letter_code
_entity_poly.pdbx_strand_id
1 'polypeptide(L)'
;MNKKDIAALAKLFGELSAVRSEADLENVIEEGVRCFGDKDISELKVQLYRLGGKMLAVDAENRDALRSRRIACLTDNEKSELQKVEEIINGNLLKYYFQPIVSAIDGEIFSYEALMRSAADPSITPYHILKYAGLSDRLEDIEKATFLNVLNIIESQKDKLGSKAVFINSIPNVRLGESDAEKISKLLSRNSDSAVVELTESAEADEIQLGRMKDRYRNMNIRIAVDDYGTGYSNVRNLLRYTPNFVKIDRSLLSEINSDPRKRHFVRDIIEFCHDNNILALAEGVETGLEMKTVILMGVDLIQGYYTARPSPELITSIPYEIKQEIKRYQQQRQDGKLTHVYRVEGSERVLLDKIKRHGYKCIRILPSDEKSDITIVGSSALNTNIHLDIDSGFKGRVTLESVQFSNTKNRPCIEIGENCEAEISVFGDCFLHNGGIIVPESSELTFTGVGSMAIDVHDSSFYGIGGPIDKRHGRLSFSANVKFIIEAYGQQGTCIGSGLGGEIDIHQGVYDITMNSNNGVVIGSLTGNTDLDIRNCGMQVISTCLKGAVIGSRDADAELLLHGMSFKGITSGKETVCVGSVGGNANVTIDNSNFVSDVRSDELAVLGSLYKDSKVKLHNMSMNVVAGGQNAYVFGGTKGTTDFDCRNVDVKINLYSNLDNITSAEGENFKVGDGRYYIEINGEKNEFIPNI
;
A
#
# COMPACT_ATOMS: atom_id res chain seq x y z
N MET A 1 -24.95 -29.48 23.23
CA MET A 1 -25.56 -29.86 24.51
C MET A 1 -27.01 -29.43 24.55
N ASN A 2 -27.92 -30.34 24.89
CA ASN A 2 -29.33 -30.04 25.12
C ASN A 2 -29.54 -29.46 26.55
N LYS A 3 -30.73 -28.95 26.87
CA LYS A 3 -31.05 -28.41 28.22
C LYS A 3 -30.85 -29.40 29.36
N LYS A 4 -30.97 -30.70 29.09
CA LYS A 4 -30.83 -31.79 30.05
C LYS A 4 -29.36 -32.01 30.42
N ASP A 5 -28.48 -31.93 29.43
CA ASP A 5 -27.02 -32.03 29.60
C ASP A 5 -26.46 -30.87 30.43
N ILE A 6 -26.98 -29.65 30.23
CA ILE A 6 -26.59 -28.44 30.98
C ILE A 6 -27.00 -28.57 32.46
N ALA A 7 -28.21 -29.08 32.73
CA ALA A 7 -28.69 -29.30 34.09
C ALA A 7 -27.90 -30.41 34.81
N ALA A 8 -27.52 -31.46 34.08
CA ALA A 8 -26.67 -32.53 34.61
C ALA A 8 -25.25 -32.04 34.92
N LEU A 9 -24.64 -31.22 34.04
CA LEU A 9 -23.34 -30.61 34.29
C LEU A 9 -23.38 -29.69 35.52
N ALA A 10 -24.40 -28.84 35.65
CA ALA A 10 -24.55 -27.96 36.81
C ALA A 10 -24.68 -28.75 38.12
N LYS A 11 -25.36 -29.91 38.10
CA LYS A 11 -25.47 -30.82 39.24
C LYS A 11 -24.11 -31.42 39.61
N LEU A 12 -23.38 -31.97 38.62
CA LEU A 12 -22.05 -32.54 38.84
C LEU A 12 -21.06 -31.52 39.38
N PHE A 13 -21.07 -30.28 38.87
CA PHE A 13 -20.24 -29.20 39.40
C PHE A 13 -20.56 -28.87 40.86
N GLY A 14 -21.85 -28.90 41.23
CA GLY A 14 -22.28 -28.75 42.62
C GLY A 14 -21.74 -29.86 43.52
N GLU A 15 -21.82 -31.11 43.08
CA GLU A 15 -21.36 -32.27 43.87
C GLU A 15 -19.83 -32.34 43.97
N LEU A 16 -19.11 -31.98 42.90
CA LEU A 16 -17.64 -31.79 42.91
C LEU A 16 -17.20 -30.81 43.99
N SER A 17 -17.94 -29.72 44.21
CA SER A 17 -17.59 -28.73 45.23
C SER A 17 -17.70 -29.24 46.68
N ALA A 18 -18.48 -30.31 46.87
CA ALA A 18 -18.70 -30.99 48.13
C ALA A 18 -17.75 -32.17 48.37
N VAL A 19 -16.88 -32.51 47.41
CA VAL A 19 -15.90 -33.59 47.55
C VAL A 19 -14.94 -33.26 48.70
N ARG A 20 -14.86 -34.16 49.68
CA ARG A 20 -13.97 -34.07 50.85
C ARG A 20 -13.15 -35.34 51.06
N SER A 21 -13.52 -36.42 50.39
CA SER A 21 -12.83 -37.70 50.41
C SER A 21 -12.80 -38.35 49.02
N GLU A 22 -11.98 -39.37 48.85
CA GLU A 22 -11.88 -40.12 47.59
C GLU A 22 -13.18 -40.87 47.26
N ALA A 23 -13.92 -41.33 48.27
CA ALA A 23 -15.23 -41.97 48.09
C ALA A 23 -16.28 -41.01 47.54
N ASP A 24 -16.23 -39.73 47.92
CA ASP A 24 -17.12 -38.70 47.36
C ASP A 24 -16.84 -38.49 45.87
N LEU A 25 -15.56 -38.51 45.48
CA LEU A 25 -15.15 -38.35 44.08
C LEU A 25 -15.61 -39.52 43.21
N GLU A 26 -15.53 -40.76 43.71
CA GLU A 26 -16.06 -41.92 42.99
C GLU A 26 -17.58 -41.84 42.81
N ASN A 27 -18.32 -41.39 43.83
CA ASN A 27 -19.76 -41.17 43.72
C ASN A 27 -20.12 -40.14 42.65
N VAL A 28 -19.40 -39.01 42.60
CA VAL A 28 -19.62 -37.97 41.56
C VAL A 28 -19.31 -38.51 40.16
N ILE A 29 -18.31 -39.38 40.04
CA ILE A 29 -17.96 -40.02 38.76
C ILE A 29 -19.02 -41.02 38.33
N GLU A 30 -19.54 -41.85 39.24
CA GLU A 30 -20.65 -42.76 38.94
C GLU A 30 -21.92 -42.00 38.54
N GLU A 31 -22.18 -40.86 39.18
CA GLU A 31 -23.30 -39.98 38.87
C GLU A 31 -23.14 -39.33 37.48
N GLY A 32 -21.92 -38.88 37.15
CA GLY A 32 -21.57 -38.43 35.79
C GLY A 32 -21.76 -39.49 34.72
N VAL A 33 -21.33 -40.71 34.99
CA VAL A 33 -21.54 -41.86 34.09
C VAL A 33 -23.03 -42.13 33.85
N ARG A 34 -23.85 -42.09 34.89
CA ARG A 34 -25.31 -42.25 34.78
C ARG A 34 -25.98 -41.14 33.98
N CYS A 35 -25.48 -39.90 34.09
CA CYS A 35 -26.08 -38.74 33.44
C CYS A 35 -25.78 -38.61 31.94
N PHE A 36 -24.58 -39.00 31.49
CA PHE A 36 -24.12 -38.74 30.12
C PHE A 36 -24.09 -39.97 29.20
N GLY A 37 -24.22 -41.20 29.73
CA GLY A 37 -24.20 -42.44 28.94
C GLY A 37 -22.85 -42.75 28.29
N ASP A 38 -22.73 -43.90 27.61
CA ASP A 38 -21.43 -44.53 27.25
C ASP A 38 -20.51 -43.76 26.29
N LYS A 39 -20.99 -42.75 25.57
CA LYS A 39 -20.22 -42.16 24.45
C LYS A 39 -19.12 -41.17 24.84
N ASP A 40 -19.18 -40.56 26.02
CA ASP A 40 -18.23 -39.53 26.49
C ASP A 40 -17.62 -39.84 27.89
N ILE A 41 -17.80 -41.06 28.40
CA ILE A 41 -17.43 -41.43 29.78
C ILE A 41 -15.94 -41.25 30.07
N SER A 42 -15.05 -41.62 29.14
CA SER A 42 -13.61 -41.63 29.39
C SER A 42 -13.05 -40.22 29.58
N GLU A 43 -13.46 -39.27 28.74
CA GLU A 43 -13.04 -37.88 28.82
C GLU A 43 -13.64 -37.18 30.04
N LEU A 44 -14.92 -37.46 30.32
CA LEU A 44 -15.60 -36.96 31.52
C LEU A 44 -14.91 -37.48 32.81
N LYS A 45 -14.59 -38.78 32.88
CA LYS A 45 -13.86 -39.38 34.00
C LYS A 45 -12.50 -38.74 34.21
N VAL A 46 -11.74 -38.55 33.13
CA VAL A 46 -10.42 -37.91 33.18
C VAL A 46 -10.53 -36.48 33.72
N GLN A 47 -11.52 -35.71 33.27
CA GLN A 47 -11.76 -34.35 33.77
C GLN A 47 -12.20 -34.33 35.24
N LEU A 48 -13.10 -35.23 35.64
CA LEU A 48 -13.59 -35.35 37.01
C LEU A 48 -12.48 -35.73 37.99
N TYR A 49 -11.64 -36.72 37.65
CA TYR A 49 -10.47 -37.06 38.47
C TYR A 49 -9.46 -35.90 38.54
N ARG A 50 -9.28 -35.14 37.45
CA ARG A 50 -8.41 -33.95 37.44
C ARG A 50 -8.92 -32.84 38.36
N LEU A 51 -10.22 -32.53 38.31
CA LEU A 51 -10.85 -31.52 39.14
C LEU A 51 -10.91 -31.95 40.61
N GLY A 52 -11.34 -33.18 40.88
CA GLY A 52 -11.38 -33.76 42.23
C GLY A 52 -10.01 -33.80 42.89
N GLY A 53 -8.96 -34.16 42.15
CA GLY A 53 -7.58 -34.14 42.65
C GLY A 53 -7.03 -32.75 42.96
N LYS A 54 -7.56 -31.68 42.37
CA LYS A 54 -7.25 -30.29 42.76
C LYS A 54 -7.98 -29.84 44.03
N MET A 55 -9.18 -30.37 44.29
CA MET A 55 -10.03 -29.97 45.43
C MET A 55 -9.73 -30.75 46.71
N LEU A 56 -9.30 -32.01 46.57
CA LEU A 56 -8.72 -32.77 47.67
C LEU A 56 -7.30 -32.20 47.89
N ALA A 57 -6.98 -31.70 49.07
CA ALA A 57 -5.59 -31.30 49.41
C ALA A 57 -4.76 -32.57 49.61
N VAL A 58 -4.31 -33.17 48.50
CA VAL A 58 -3.81 -34.55 48.49
C VAL A 58 -2.33 -34.65 48.84
N ASP A 59 -2.02 -35.46 49.87
CA ASP A 59 -0.66 -35.94 50.22
C ASP A 59 -0.05 -36.80 49.10
N ALA A 60 1.28 -36.95 49.06
CA ALA A 60 2.00 -37.53 47.92
C ALA A 60 1.52 -38.93 47.49
N GLU A 61 1.20 -39.83 48.42
CA GLU A 61 0.72 -41.20 48.11
C GLU A 61 -0.62 -41.21 47.35
N ASN A 62 -1.55 -40.32 47.69
CA ASN A 62 -2.84 -40.26 47.03
C ASN A 62 -2.77 -39.55 45.66
N ARG A 63 -1.74 -38.74 45.38
CA ARG A 63 -1.52 -38.16 44.04
C ARG A 63 -1.15 -39.24 43.02
N ASP A 64 -0.28 -40.17 43.39
CA ASP A 64 0.13 -41.27 42.51
C ASP A 64 -1.03 -42.24 42.22
N ALA A 65 -1.90 -42.47 43.22
CA ALA A 65 -3.12 -43.25 43.05
C ALA A 65 -4.11 -42.58 42.06
N LEU A 66 -4.37 -41.27 42.22
CA LEU A 66 -5.22 -40.50 41.31
C LEU A 66 -4.65 -40.40 39.90
N ARG A 67 -3.32 -40.23 39.76
CA ARG A 67 -2.64 -40.27 38.47
C ARG A 67 -2.81 -41.63 37.80
N SER A 68 -2.59 -42.72 38.53
CA SER A 68 -2.75 -44.08 38.01
C SER A 68 -4.17 -44.35 37.52
N ARG A 69 -5.19 -43.85 38.24
CA ARG A 69 -6.61 -43.96 37.84
C ARG A 69 -6.96 -43.10 36.63
N ARG A 70 -6.42 -41.88 36.53
CA ARG A 70 -6.51 -41.01 35.34
C ARG A 70 -6.00 -41.73 34.09
N ILE A 71 -4.79 -42.31 34.19
CA ILE A 71 -4.14 -43.02 33.09
C ILE A 71 -4.90 -44.30 32.72
N ALA A 72 -5.49 -45.00 33.71
CA ALA A 72 -6.29 -46.21 33.46
C ALA A 72 -7.54 -45.95 32.59
N CYS A 73 -8.07 -44.72 32.60
CA CYS A 73 -9.26 -44.32 31.82
C CYS A 73 -8.95 -44.02 30.35
N LEU A 74 -7.67 -43.92 29.96
CA LEU A 74 -7.26 -43.61 28.60
C LEU A 74 -7.43 -44.82 27.67
N THR A 75 -7.74 -44.54 26.40
CA THR A 75 -7.75 -45.55 25.33
C THR A 75 -6.32 -46.06 25.04
N ASP A 76 -6.19 -47.20 24.36
CA ASP A 76 -4.86 -47.75 24.02
C ASP A 76 -4.04 -46.78 23.14
N ASN A 77 -4.69 -46.04 22.25
CA ASN A 77 -4.04 -44.99 21.46
C ASN A 77 -3.52 -43.86 22.36
N GLU A 78 -4.35 -43.35 23.27
CA GLU A 78 -3.96 -42.28 24.19
C GLU A 78 -2.86 -42.72 25.17
N LYS A 79 -2.85 -43.99 25.58
CA LYS A 79 -1.75 -44.57 26.37
C LYS A 79 -0.44 -44.60 25.59
N SER A 80 -0.49 -44.95 24.31
CA SER A 80 0.68 -44.91 23.43
C SER A 80 1.20 -43.48 23.25
N GLU A 81 0.31 -42.51 23.04
CA GLU A 81 0.67 -41.09 22.94
C GLU A 81 1.26 -40.56 24.25
N LEU A 82 0.67 -40.92 25.41
CA LEU A 82 1.20 -40.59 26.72
C LEU A 82 2.62 -41.14 26.91
N GLN A 83 2.86 -42.40 26.56
CA GLN A 83 4.18 -43.03 26.69
C GLN A 83 5.23 -42.27 25.84
N LYS A 84 4.89 -41.94 24.59
CA LYS A 84 5.76 -41.13 23.73
C LYS A 84 6.04 -39.74 24.32
N VAL A 85 5.02 -39.10 24.91
CA VAL A 85 5.21 -37.81 25.59
C VAL A 85 6.11 -37.94 26.82
N GLU A 86 5.96 -39.00 27.62
CA GLU A 86 6.86 -39.25 28.76
C GLU A 86 8.31 -39.43 28.32
N GLU A 87 8.56 -40.16 27.23
CA GLU A 87 9.90 -40.28 26.63
C GLU A 87 10.47 -38.92 26.18
N ILE A 88 9.64 -38.10 25.52
CA ILE A 88 10.02 -36.76 25.08
C ILE A 88 10.39 -35.87 26.27
N ILE A 89 9.59 -35.88 27.34
CA ILE A 89 9.85 -35.07 28.54
C ILE A 89 11.13 -35.55 29.25
N ASN A 90 11.25 -36.86 29.49
CA ASN A 90 12.38 -37.45 30.21
C ASN A 90 13.71 -37.21 29.49
N GLY A 91 13.72 -37.27 28.16
CA GLY A 91 14.90 -37.01 27.34
C GLY A 91 15.13 -35.54 26.99
N ASN A 92 14.26 -34.61 27.40
CA ASN A 92 14.21 -33.24 26.89
C ASN A 92 14.30 -33.19 25.34
N LEU A 93 13.55 -34.07 24.66
CA LEU A 93 13.54 -34.21 23.21
C LEU A 93 12.61 -33.17 22.56
N LEU A 94 12.77 -31.92 22.99
CA LEU A 94 12.05 -30.75 22.49
C LEU A 94 12.94 -29.96 21.55
N LYS A 95 12.42 -29.62 20.37
CA LYS A 95 13.03 -28.66 19.46
C LYS A 95 12.10 -27.47 19.28
N TYR A 96 12.61 -26.36 18.76
CA TYR A 96 11.84 -25.13 18.59
C TYR A 96 11.93 -24.68 17.15
N TYR A 97 10.78 -24.36 16.58
CA TYR A 97 10.69 -23.63 15.31
C TYR A 97 10.46 -22.16 15.64
N PHE A 98 11.05 -21.29 14.84
CA PHE A 98 10.94 -19.85 15.00
C PHE A 98 10.04 -19.28 13.91
N GLN A 99 9.02 -18.53 14.31
CA GLN A 99 8.18 -17.80 13.37
C GLN A 99 8.46 -16.31 13.48
N PRO A 100 8.78 -15.61 12.37
CA PRO A 100 8.96 -14.17 12.38
C PRO A 100 7.67 -13.42 12.75
N ILE A 101 7.83 -12.42 13.62
CA ILE A 101 6.87 -11.36 13.86
C ILE A 101 7.35 -10.14 13.08
N VAL A 102 6.50 -9.59 12.23
CA VAL A 102 6.85 -8.59 11.23
C VAL A 102 6.25 -7.23 11.60
N SER A 103 7.04 -6.17 11.44
CA SER A 103 6.58 -4.78 11.59
C SER A 103 5.57 -4.43 10.50
N ALA A 104 4.40 -3.94 10.90
CA ALA A 104 3.38 -3.44 9.97
C ALA A 104 3.77 -2.10 9.30
N ILE A 105 4.91 -1.50 9.69
CA ILE A 105 5.37 -0.22 9.14
C ILE A 105 6.17 -0.42 7.86
N ASP A 106 7.14 -1.33 7.89
CA ASP A 106 8.17 -1.49 6.86
C ASP A 106 8.33 -2.93 6.37
N GLY A 107 7.63 -3.89 6.98
CA GLY A 107 7.74 -5.30 6.65
C GLY A 107 9.03 -5.96 7.15
N GLU A 108 9.81 -5.28 8.01
CA GLU A 108 11.01 -5.87 8.60
C GLU A 108 10.67 -6.79 9.77
N ILE A 109 11.54 -7.78 10.03
CA ILE A 109 11.35 -8.69 11.15
C ILE A 109 11.61 -7.92 12.46
N PHE A 110 10.58 -7.85 13.31
CA PHE A 110 10.62 -7.20 14.60
C PHE A 110 11.14 -8.15 15.70
N SER A 111 10.61 -9.37 15.73
CA SER A 111 10.95 -10.42 16.70
C SER A 111 10.65 -11.81 16.13
N TYR A 112 10.85 -12.86 16.93
CA TYR A 112 10.44 -14.22 16.60
C TYR A 112 9.61 -14.81 17.73
N GLU A 113 8.73 -15.76 17.43
CA GLU A 113 8.12 -16.62 18.43
C GLU A 113 8.76 -18.01 18.42
N ALA A 114 9.10 -18.53 19.60
CA ALA A 114 9.61 -19.89 19.76
C ALA A 114 8.46 -20.88 19.95
N LEU A 115 8.25 -21.71 18.94
CA LEU A 115 7.17 -22.69 18.89
C LEU A 115 7.71 -24.10 19.13
N MET A 116 7.37 -24.69 20.27
CA MET A 116 7.78 -26.04 20.67
C MET A 116 7.35 -27.08 19.62
N ARG A 117 8.21 -28.07 19.36
CA ARG A 117 7.95 -29.25 18.52
C ARG A 117 8.63 -30.48 19.14
N SER A 118 8.05 -31.65 18.91
CA SER A 118 8.70 -32.92 19.24
C SER A 118 9.93 -33.15 18.36
N ALA A 119 11.07 -33.43 18.98
CA ALA A 119 12.28 -33.85 18.27
C ALA A 119 12.28 -35.35 17.97
N ALA A 120 11.59 -36.15 18.78
CA ALA A 120 11.54 -37.61 18.66
C ALA A 120 10.54 -38.10 17.61
N ASP A 121 9.32 -37.55 17.63
CA ASP A 121 8.20 -37.98 16.79
C ASP A 121 7.36 -36.78 16.32
N PRO A 122 7.40 -36.41 15.02
CA PRO A 122 6.63 -35.29 14.47
C PRO A 122 5.10 -35.44 14.57
N SER A 123 4.58 -36.65 14.76
CA SER A 123 3.13 -36.87 14.96
C SER A 123 2.64 -36.37 16.32
N ILE A 124 3.55 -36.26 17.29
CA ILE A 124 3.27 -35.70 18.61
C ILE A 124 3.30 -34.17 18.53
N THR A 125 2.11 -33.59 18.37
CA THR A 125 1.91 -32.13 18.33
C THR A 125 2.10 -31.47 19.70
N PRO A 126 2.31 -30.14 19.77
CA PRO A 126 2.39 -29.42 21.04
C PRO A 126 1.14 -29.59 21.92
N TYR A 127 -0.04 -29.71 21.31
CA TYR A 127 -1.28 -30.02 22.02
C TYR A 127 -1.18 -31.36 22.77
N HIS A 128 -0.68 -32.43 22.12
CA HIS A 128 -0.49 -33.71 22.80
C HIS A 128 0.51 -33.59 23.97
N ILE A 129 1.63 -32.88 23.77
CA ILE A 129 2.63 -32.66 24.83
C ILE A 129 1.98 -31.98 26.05
N LEU A 130 1.26 -30.87 25.86
CA LEU A 130 0.61 -30.15 26.95
C LEU A 130 -0.54 -30.95 27.59
N LYS A 131 -1.37 -31.65 26.78
CA LYS A 131 -2.44 -32.53 27.25
C LYS A 131 -1.88 -33.60 28.18
N TYR A 132 -0.90 -34.38 27.69
CA TYR A 132 -0.38 -35.53 28.42
C TYR A 132 0.55 -35.12 29.57
N ALA A 133 1.34 -34.05 29.43
CA ALA A 133 2.08 -33.48 30.56
C ALA A 133 1.14 -33.02 31.68
N GLY A 134 -0.02 -32.43 31.34
CA GLY A 134 -1.07 -32.11 32.30
C GLY A 134 -1.69 -33.35 32.96
N LEU A 135 -1.86 -34.43 32.20
CA LEU A 135 -2.36 -35.72 32.69
C LEU A 135 -1.33 -36.55 33.47
N SER A 136 -0.05 -36.18 33.42
CA SER A 136 1.01 -36.81 34.21
C SER A 136 1.56 -35.90 35.31
N ASP A 137 0.99 -34.71 35.50
CA ASP A 137 1.45 -33.66 36.42
C ASP A 137 2.92 -33.22 36.17
N ARG A 138 3.32 -33.21 34.88
CA ARG A 138 4.67 -32.87 34.39
C ARG A 138 4.74 -31.52 33.65
N LEU A 139 3.75 -30.64 33.83
CA LEU A 139 3.77 -29.31 33.19
C LEU A 139 4.95 -28.45 33.67
N GLU A 140 5.44 -28.69 34.89
CA GLU A 140 6.66 -28.06 35.42
C GLU A 140 7.89 -28.38 34.58
N ASP A 141 8.05 -29.64 34.15
CA ASP A 141 9.14 -30.05 33.29
C ASP A 141 9.09 -29.35 31.92
N ILE A 142 7.89 -29.17 31.37
CA ILE A 142 7.68 -28.47 30.09
C ILE A 142 8.06 -26.99 30.23
N GLU A 143 7.56 -26.32 31.26
CA GLU A 143 7.84 -24.90 31.54
C GLU A 143 9.36 -24.69 31.69
N LYS A 144 10.00 -25.53 32.52
CA LYS A 144 11.45 -25.51 32.75
C LYS A 144 12.23 -25.73 31.45
N ALA A 145 11.90 -26.79 30.71
CA ALA A 145 12.60 -27.14 29.47
C ALA A 145 12.45 -26.04 28.41
N THR A 146 11.26 -25.44 28.30
CA THR A 146 10.98 -24.35 27.37
C THR A 146 11.87 -23.15 27.62
N PHE A 147 11.87 -22.62 28.85
CA PHE A 147 12.73 -21.49 29.19
C PHE A 147 14.21 -21.80 28.99
N LEU A 148 14.70 -22.92 29.52
CA LEU A 148 16.12 -23.27 29.44
C LEU A 148 16.57 -23.48 27.99
N ASN A 149 15.81 -24.22 27.19
CA ASN A 149 16.19 -24.52 25.81
C ASN A 149 16.15 -23.24 24.95
N VAL A 150 15.10 -22.43 25.05
CA VAL A 150 14.97 -21.21 24.23
C VAL A 150 16.00 -20.15 24.64
N LEU A 151 16.24 -19.94 25.94
CA LEU A 151 17.27 -19.00 26.40
C LEU A 151 18.68 -19.44 25.97
N ASN A 152 18.98 -20.74 26.00
CA ASN A 152 20.25 -21.25 25.47
C ASN A 152 20.35 -21.03 23.94
N ILE A 153 19.26 -21.21 23.20
CA ILE A 153 19.24 -20.93 21.76
C ILE A 153 19.50 -19.43 21.50
N ILE A 154 18.84 -18.54 22.24
CA ILE A 154 19.06 -17.08 22.17
C ILE A 154 20.54 -16.76 22.40
N GLU A 155 21.16 -17.33 23.45
CA GLU A 155 22.58 -17.10 23.74
C GLU A 155 23.51 -17.65 22.64
N SER A 156 23.19 -18.81 22.06
CA SER A 156 24.00 -19.42 21.00
C SER A 156 23.84 -18.78 19.61
N GLN A 157 22.73 -18.08 19.36
CA GLN A 157 22.39 -17.49 18.06
C GLN A 157 22.36 -15.94 18.09
N LYS A 158 23.02 -15.30 19.08
CA LYS A 158 23.02 -13.83 19.24
C LYS A 158 23.39 -13.08 17.96
N ASP A 159 24.39 -13.54 17.21
CA ASP A 159 24.83 -12.89 15.97
C ASP A 159 23.75 -12.90 14.87
N LYS A 160 22.94 -13.97 14.79
CA LYS A 160 21.86 -14.09 13.81
C LYS A 160 20.60 -13.33 14.24
N LEU A 161 20.29 -13.35 15.54
CA LEU A 161 19.15 -12.63 16.10
C LEU A 161 19.37 -11.10 16.07
N GLY A 162 20.62 -10.65 16.28
CA GLY A 162 20.94 -9.24 16.41
C GLY A 162 20.18 -8.62 17.58
N SER A 163 19.44 -7.54 17.32
CA SER A 163 18.58 -6.87 18.33
C SER A 163 17.16 -7.45 18.44
N LYS A 164 16.83 -8.49 17.67
CA LYS A 164 15.47 -9.04 17.63
C LYS A 164 15.23 -9.96 18.83
N ALA A 165 14.14 -9.72 19.55
CA ALA A 165 13.76 -10.55 20.69
C ALA A 165 13.07 -11.85 20.27
N VAL A 166 13.00 -12.81 21.19
CA VAL A 166 12.28 -14.07 21.03
C VAL A 166 11.18 -14.16 22.09
N PHE A 167 9.95 -14.40 21.63
CA PHE A 167 8.77 -14.64 22.45
C PHE A 167 8.80 -16.09 22.93
N ILE A 168 8.65 -16.27 24.25
CA ILE A 168 8.71 -17.54 24.95
C ILE A 168 7.36 -17.78 25.63
N ASN A 169 6.67 -18.81 25.16
CA ASN A 169 5.42 -19.28 25.74
C ASN A 169 5.62 -19.74 27.19
N SER A 170 4.79 -19.25 28.10
CA SER A 170 4.78 -19.57 29.53
C SER A 170 3.39 -20.02 29.99
N ILE A 171 3.38 -20.95 30.94
CA ILE A 171 2.17 -21.51 31.56
C ILE A 171 2.01 -20.88 32.95
N PRO A 172 1.18 -19.82 33.11
CA PRO A 172 1.23 -18.95 34.31
C PRO A 172 0.92 -19.65 35.65
N ASN A 173 0.23 -20.81 35.61
CA ASN A 173 -0.17 -21.58 36.79
C ASN A 173 0.83 -22.69 37.18
N VAL A 174 1.97 -22.78 36.50
CA VAL A 174 3.00 -23.77 36.81
C VAL A 174 4.03 -23.17 37.76
N ARG A 175 4.16 -23.76 38.95
CA ARG A 175 5.15 -23.33 39.94
C ARG A 175 6.44 -24.13 39.76
N LEU A 176 7.46 -23.47 39.23
CA LEU A 176 8.82 -24.01 39.18
C LEU A 176 9.41 -24.16 40.59
N GLY A 177 10.16 -25.24 40.81
CA GLY A 177 11.02 -25.43 41.97
C GLY A 177 11.99 -24.25 42.14
N GLU A 178 12.35 -23.94 43.38
CA GLU A 178 13.07 -22.70 43.74
C GLU A 178 14.41 -22.56 42.99
N SER A 179 15.17 -23.64 42.89
CA SER A 179 16.46 -23.66 42.17
C SER A 179 16.30 -23.41 40.66
N ASP A 180 15.29 -24.02 40.04
CA ASP A 180 15.02 -23.84 38.61
C ASP A 180 14.49 -22.44 38.32
N ALA A 181 13.61 -21.93 39.18
CA ALA A 181 13.11 -20.56 39.12
C ALA A 181 14.26 -19.56 39.21
N GLU A 182 15.20 -19.71 40.14
CA GLU A 182 16.37 -18.83 40.28
C GLU A 182 17.25 -18.86 39.03
N LYS A 183 17.52 -20.07 38.51
CA LYS A 183 18.32 -20.26 37.29
C LYS A 183 17.69 -19.58 36.07
N ILE A 184 16.39 -19.77 35.86
CA ILE A 184 15.63 -19.15 34.76
C ILE A 184 15.60 -17.63 34.93
N SER A 185 15.40 -17.13 36.15
CA SER A 185 15.45 -15.69 36.43
C SER A 185 16.79 -15.07 36.05
N LYS A 186 17.90 -15.73 36.41
CA LYS A 186 19.24 -15.24 36.08
C LYS A 186 19.49 -15.20 34.57
N LEU A 187 19.00 -16.19 33.83
CA LEU A 187 19.10 -16.23 32.37
C LEU A 187 18.20 -15.17 31.71
N LEU A 188 16.98 -14.99 32.21
CA LEU A 188 16.07 -13.94 31.74
C LEU A 188 16.67 -12.55 31.95
N SER A 189 17.16 -12.23 33.15
CA SER A 189 17.80 -10.94 33.43
C SER A 189 19.00 -10.64 32.52
N ARG A 190 19.74 -11.67 32.07
CA ARG A 190 20.86 -11.53 31.14
C ARG A 190 20.43 -11.29 29.69
N ASN A 191 19.22 -11.72 29.35
CA ASN A 191 18.69 -11.66 27.99
C ASN A 191 17.40 -10.81 27.96
N SER A 192 17.30 -9.81 28.83
CA SER A 192 16.06 -9.05 29.03
C SER A 192 15.62 -8.25 27.80
N ASP A 193 16.58 -7.76 27.02
CA ASP A 193 16.31 -7.09 25.75
C ASP A 193 15.96 -8.09 24.62
N SER A 194 16.35 -9.36 24.77
CA SER A 194 16.24 -10.41 23.75
C SER A 194 15.15 -11.46 24.03
N ALA A 195 14.45 -11.36 25.16
CA ALA A 195 13.39 -12.28 25.54
C ALA A 195 12.09 -11.53 25.88
N VAL A 196 10.97 -12.06 25.41
CA VAL A 196 9.61 -11.61 25.76
C VAL A 196 8.88 -12.82 26.32
N VAL A 197 8.23 -12.68 27.48
CA VAL A 197 7.45 -13.77 28.08
C VAL A 197 6.01 -13.64 27.63
N GLU A 198 5.47 -14.71 27.07
CA GLU A 198 4.12 -14.76 26.53
C GLU A 198 3.21 -15.57 27.46
N LEU A 199 2.16 -14.92 27.96
CA LEU A 199 1.24 -15.49 28.95
C LEU A 199 -0.06 -15.87 28.25
N THR A 200 -0.41 -17.15 28.35
CA THR A 200 -1.71 -17.65 27.89
C THR A 200 -2.84 -17.24 28.84
N GLU A 201 -4.00 -16.85 28.28
CA GLU A 201 -5.14 -16.31 29.06
C GLU A 201 -5.82 -17.36 29.97
N SER A 202 -5.70 -18.65 29.64
CA SER A 202 -6.47 -19.74 30.27
C SER A 202 -6.05 -20.09 31.72
N ALA A 203 -5.14 -19.32 32.31
CA ALA A 203 -4.76 -19.46 33.70
C ALA A 203 -5.61 -18.54 34.61
N GLU A 204 -6.62 -19.10 35.28
CA GLU A 204 -7.22 -18.48 36.47
C GLU A 204 -6.16 -18.40 37.59
N ALA A 205 -5.26 -17.42 37.48
CA ALA A 205 -4.24 -17.15 38.47
C ALA A 205 -4.82 -16.28 39.59
N ASP A 206 -4.56 -16.66 40.83
CA ASP A 206 -4.89 -15.84 42.00
C ASP A 206 -4.18 -14.47 41.94
N GLU A 207 -4.86 -13.41 42.38
CA GLU A 207 -4.44 -12.01 42.23
C GLU A 207 -3.07 -11.74 42.86
N ILE A 208 -2.75 -12.45 43.95
CA ILE A 208 -1.48 -12.35 44.65
C ILE A 208 -0.34 -12.99 43.85
N GLN A 209 -0.58 -14.14 43.21
CA GLN A 209 0.43 -14.85 42.44
C GLN A 209 0.78 -14.08 41.17
N LEU A 210 -0.23 -13.52 40.53
CA LEU A 210 -0.09 -12.69 39.35
C LEU A 210 0.72 -11.41 39.61
N GLY A 211 0.42 -10.72 40.72
CA GLY A 211 1.17 -9.53 41.14
C GLY A 211 2.65 -9.82 41.37
N ARG A 212 2.98 -10.93 42.06
CA ARG A 212 4.37 -11.32 42.30
C ARG A 212 5.13 -11.67 41.02
N MET A 213 4.48 -12.39 40.10
CA MET A 213 5.06 -12.71 38.80
C MET A 213 5.35 -11.44 37.99
N LYS A 214 4.40 -10.50 37.98
CA LYS A 214 4.54 -9.20 37.32
C LYS A 214 5.69 -8.39 37.91
N ASP A 215 5.75 -8.24 39.23
CA ASP A 215 6.83 -7.50 39.90
C ASP A 215 8.19 -8.12 39.60
N ARG A 216 8.26 -9.46 39.56
CA ARG A 216 9.49 -10.17 39.21
C ARG A 216 9.95 -9.84 37.80
N TYR A 217 9.09 -9.96 36.78
CA TYR A 217 9.46 -9.65 35.40
C TYR A 217 9.78 -8.18 35.20
N ARG A 218 9.00 -7.28 35.82
CA ARG A 218 9.25 -5.83 35.79
C ARG A 218 10.62 -5.47 36.40
N ASN A 219 10.98 -6.06 37.53
CA ASN A 219 12.28 -5.84 38.18
C ASN A 219 13.46 -6.34 37.33
N MET A 220 13.22 -7.30 36.43
CA MET A 220 14.21 -7.82 35.47
C MET A 220 14.17 -7.08 34.12
N ASN A 221 13.31 -6.06 33.97
CA ASN A 221 13.04 -5.37 32.70
C ASN A 221 12.59 -6.32 31.57
N ILE A 222 11.88 -7.41 31.91
CA ILE A 222 11.34 -8.36 30.95
C ILE A 222 10.01 -7.85 30.41
N ARG A 223 9.90 -7.83 29.08
CA ARG A 223 8.64 -7.50 28.40
C ARG A 223 7.69 -8.70 28.42
N ILE A 224 6.40 -8.40 28.49
CA ILE A 224 5.33 -9.41 28.58
C ILE A 224 4.36 -9.25 27.40
N ALA A 225 3.93 -10.36 26.83
CA ALA A 225 2.85 -10.46 25.87
C ALA A 225 1.66 -11.22 26.47
N VAL A 226 0.44 -10.86 26.08
CA VAL A 226 -0.78 -11.66 26.33
C VAL A 226 -1.20 -12.32 25.03
N ASP A 227 -1.39 -13.64 25.09
CA ASP A 227 -1.76 -14.47 23.94
C ASP A 227 -3.29 -14.72 23.84
N ASP A 228 -3.76 -15.14 22.66
CA ASP A 228 -5.14 -15.54 22.35
C ASP A 228 -6.25 -14.53 22.72
N TYR A 229 -5.94 -13.23 22.69
CA TYR A 229 -6.90 -12.21 23.11
C TYR A 229 -8.07 -12.11 22.12
N GLY A 230 -9.30 -12.28 22.63
CA GLY A 230 -10.53 -12.17 21.86
C GLY A 230 -11.34 -13.46 21.73
N THR A 231 -10.86 -14.58 22.29
CA THR A 231 -11.61 -15.83 22.37
C THR A 231 -12.56 -15.81 23.58
N GLY A 232 -13.63 -16.62 23.56
CA GLY A 232 -14.68 -16.59 24.59
C GLY A 232 -14.10 -16.60 26.02
N TYR A 233 -14.58 -15.68 26.87
CA TYR A 233 -14.07 -15.28 28.20
C TYR A 233 -12.97 -14.21 28.25
N SER A 234 -12.43 -13.72 27.12
CA SER A 234 -11.44 -12.64 27.15
C SER A 234 -11.97 -11.38 27.82
N ASN A 235 -11.42 -11.06 29.00
CA ASN A 235 -11.91 -9.97 29.84
C ASN A 235 -10.92 -8.81 29.74
N VAL A 236 -11.38 -7.62 29.34
CA VAL A 236 -10.59 -6.36 29.42
C VAL A 236 -9.92 -6.20 30.79
N ARG A 237 -10.53 -6.77 31.85
CA ARG A 237 -9.96 -6.90 33.20
C ARG A 237 -8.57 -7.53 33.22
N ASN A 238 -8.29 -8.54 32.39
CA ASN A 238 -6.99 -9.20 32.30
C ASN A 238 -5.94 -8.23 31.71
N LEU A 239 -6.24 -7.55 30.60
CA LEU A 239 -5.33 -6.55 30.02
C LEU A 239 -4.97 -5.44 31.01
N LEU A 240 -5.96 -4.93 31.75
CA LEU A 240 -5.75 -3.92 32.79
C LEU A 240 -4.89 -4.44 33.96
N ARG A 241 -4.95 -5.73 34.27
CA ARG A 241 -4.14 -6.36 35.33
C ARG A 241 -2.69 -6.58 34.89
N TYR A 242 -2.50 -7.17 33.70
CA TYR A 242 -1.18 -7.52 33.19
C TYR A 242 -0.37 -6.28 32.78
N THR A 243 -1.03 -5.23 32.28
CA THR A 243 -0.39 -4.09 31.59
C THR A 243 0.74 -4.56 30.67
N PRO A 244 0.45 -5.44 29.70
CA PRO A 244 1.47 -6.06 28.88
C PRO A 244 2.10 -5.07 27.92
N ASN A 245 3.24 -5.44 27.35
CA ASN A 245 3.85 -4.68 26.26
C ASN A 245 3.23 -5.03 24.91
N PHE A 246 2.68 -6.24 24.78
CA PHE A 246 2.10 -6.75 23.54
C PHE A 246 0.78 -7.46 23.82
N VAL A 247 -0.16 -7.33 22.89
CA VAL A 247 -1.40 -8.11 22.87
C VAL A 247 -1.51 -8.81 21.52
N LYS A 248 -1.61 -10.14 21.55
CA LYS A 248 -1.83 -10.98 20.37
C LYS A 248 -3.32 -11.14 20.14
N ILE A 249 -3.79 -10.66 18.99
CA ILE A 249 -5.19 -10.73 18.56
C ILE A 249 -5.38 -12.06 17.85
N ASP A 250 -6.20 -12.92 18.44
CA ASP A 250 -6.35 -14.31 18.01
C ASP A 250 -6.86 -14.45 16.57
N ARG A 251 -6.43 -15.55 15.92
CA ARG A 251 -6.83 -15.94 14.57
C ARG A 251 -8.34 -15.97 14.38
N SER A 252 -9.12 -16.41 15.37
CA SER A 252 -10.58 -16.52 15.23
C SER A 252 -11.26 -15.17 14.94
N LEU A 253 -10.65 -14.08 15.42
CA LEU A 253 -11.09 -12.71 15.14
C LEU A 253 -10.58 -12.18 13.78
N LEU A 254 -9.45 -12.68 13.30
CA LEU A 254 -8.84 -12.21 12.05
C LEU A 254 -9.29 -12.98 10.82
N SER A 255 -9.65 -14.25 10.97
CA SER A 255 -10.14 -15.08 9.88
C SER A 255 -11.37 -14.45 9.23
N GLU A 256 -11.31 -14.21 7.92
CA GLU A 256 -12.36 -13.58 7.10
C GLU A 256 -12.74 -12.14 7.53
N ILE A 257 -11.90 -11.46 8.32
CA ILE A 257 -12.15 -10.10 8.83
C ILE A 257 -12.42 -9.06 7.73
N ASN A 258 -11.85 -9.26 6.53
CA ASN A 258 -12.10 -8.41 5.38
C ASN A 258 -13.58 -8.39 4.92
N SER A 259 -14.37 -9.38 5.32
CA SER A 259 -15.79 -9.51 4.93
C SER A 259 -16.78 -9.32 6.08
N ASP A 260 -16.37 -9.51 7.34
CA ASP A 260 -17.26 -9.35 8.51
C ASP A 260 -17.08 -7.97 9.18
N PRO A 261 -18.05 -7.04 9.05
CA PRO A 261 -17.98 -5.72 9.67
C PRO A 261 -17.94 -5.75 11.21
N ARG A 262 -18.50 -6.79 11.84
CA ARG A 262 -18.50 -6.92 13.31
C ARG A 262 -17.11 -7.28 13.81
N LYS A 263 -16.42 -8.21 13.13
CA LYS A 263 -15.02 -8.54 13.43
C LYS A 263 -14.12 -7.32 13.25
N ARG A 264 -14.30 -6.56 12.15
CA ARG A 264 -13.57 -5.28 11.95
C ARG A 264 -13.79 -4.28 13.08
N HIS A 265 -15.04 -4.10 13.50
CA HIS A 265 -15.31 -3.17 14.60
C HIS A 265 -14.64 -3.62 15.89
N PHE A 266 -14.82 -4.89 16.27
CA PHE A 266 -14.25 -5.41 17.51
C PHE A 266 -12.72 -5.35 17.53
N VAL A 267 -12.07 -5.79 16.45
CA VAL A 267 -10.60 -5.76 16.36
C VAL A 267 -10.06 -4.33 16.32
N ARG A 268 -10.78 -3.37 15.73
CA ARG A 268 -10.40 -1.94 15.78
C ARG A 268 -10.39 -1.44 17.22
N ASP A 269 -11.43 -1.74 17.98
CA ASP A 269 -11.56 -1.28 19.37
C ASP A 269 -10.43 -1.89 20.24
N ILE A 270 -10.00 -3.13 19.96
CA ILE A 270 -8.83 -3.75 20.61
C ILE A 270 -7.54 -2.99 20.27
N ILE A 271 -7.32 -2.66 19.00
CA ILE A 271 -6.14 -1.91 18.56
C ILE A 271 -6.11 -0.52 19.23
N GLU A 272 -7.24 0.18 19.23
CA GLU A 272 -7.38 1.50 19.87
C GLU A 272 -7.09 1.41 21.38
N PHE A 273 -7.67 0.42 22.07
CA PHE A 273 -7.38 0.18 23.48
C PHE A 273 -5.88 -0.07 23.74
N CYS A 274 -5.22 -0.85 22.87
CA CYS A 274 -3.79 -1.10 22.99
C CYS A 274 -3.00 0.20 22.88
N HIS A 275 -3.29 1.02 21.85
CA HIS A 275 -2.59 2.29 21.62
C HIS A 275 -2.79 3.29 22.76
N ASP A 276 -4.02 3.43 23.27
CA ASP A 276 -4.33 4.32 24.41
C ASP A 276 -3.57 3.93 25.70
N ASN A 277 -3.14 2.67 25.80
CA ASN A 277 -2.42 2.14 26.96
C ASN A 277 -0.92 1.89 26.70
N ASN A 278 -0.37 2.36 25.58
CA ASN A 278 1.02 2.13 25.15
C ASN A 278 1.38 0.63 25.02
N ILE A 279 0.44 -0.15 24.53
CA ILE A 279 0.57 -1.58 24.24
C ILE A 279 0.65 -1.74 22.72
N LEU A 280 1.54 -2.62 22.24
CA LEU A 280 1.62 -2.94 20.82
C LEU A 280 0.63 -4.06 20.46
N ALA A 281 -0.20 -3.82 19.44
CA ALA A 281 -1.13 -4.82 18.92
C ALA A 281 -0.43 -5.71 17.88
N LEU A 282 -0.49 -7.03 18.09
CA LEU A 282 -0.01 -8.06 17.17
C LEU A 282 -1.21 -8.78 16.55
N ALA A 283 -1.33 -8.76 15.24
CA ALA A 283 -2.29 -9.62 14.51
C ALA A 283 -1.71 -11.02 14.30
N GLU A 284 -2.31 -12.04 14.92
CA GLU A 284 -1.82 -13.42 14.87
C GLU A 284 -2.59 -14.31 13.87
N GLY A 285 -1.84 -15.20 13.20
CA GLY A 285 -2.39 -16.14 12.26
C GLY A 285 -2.88 -15.46 10.97
N VAL A 286 -2.25 -14.40 10.49
CA VAL A 286 -2.62 -13.80 9.19
C VAL A 286 -2.25 -14.77 8.06
N GLU A 287 -3.24 -15.26 7.31
CA GLU A 287 -3.06 -16.30 6.28
C GLU A 287 -3.31 -15.80 4.86
N THR A 288 -4.03 -14.68 4.70
CA THR A 288 -4.31 -14.10 3.37
C THR A 288 -3.87 -12.64 3.27
N GLY A 289 -3.59 -12.20 2.03
CA GLY A 289 -3.23 -10.80 1.76
C GLY A 289 -4.37 -9.81 2.06
N LEU A 290 -5.63 -10.27 1.97
CA LEU A 290 -6.80 -9.46 2.33
C LEU A 290 -6.92 -9.24 3.84
N GLU A 291 -6.67 -10.29 4.63
CA GLU A 291 -6.59 -10.16 6.10
C GLU A 291 -5.45 -9.21 6.48
N MET A 292 -4.25 -9.40 5.90
CA MET A 292 -3.09 -8.54 6.13
C MET A 292 -3.38 -7.07 5.81
N LYS A 293 -3.94 -6.80 4.63
CA LYS A 293 -4.37 -5.45 4.23
C LYS A 293 -5.35 -4.86 5.24
N THR A 294 -6.35 -5.63 5.65
CA THR A 294 -7.41 -5.16 6.54
C THR A 294 -6.85 -4.75 7.90
N VAL A 295 -6.02 -5.60 8.53
CA VAL A 295 -5.45 -5.30 9.86
C VAL A 295 -4.44 -4.14 9.82
N ILE A 296 -3.67 -3.99 8.72
CA ILE A 296 -2.78 -2.83 8.53
C ILE A 296 -3.60 -1.53 8.42
N LEU A 297 -4.66 -1.52 7.62
CA LEU A 297 -5.52 -0.34 7.47
C LEU A 297 -6.24 0.04 8.76
N MET A 298 -6.61 -0.94 9.59
CA MET A 298 -7.20 -0.71 10.92
C MET A 298 -6.16 -0.24 11.95
N GLY A 299 -4.90 -0.59 11.71
CA GLY A 299 -3.78 0.08 12.32
C GLY A 299 -2.94 -0.73 13.27
N VAL A 300 -2.94 -2.06 13.12
CA VAL A 300 -2.09 -2.98 13.87
C VAL A 300 -0.61 -2.60 13.77
N ASP A 301 0.18 -2.93 14.79
CA ASP A 301 1.60 -2.60 14.87
C ASP A 301 2.49 -3.73 14.32
N LEU A 302 2.10 -4.97 14.62
CA LEU A 302 2.87 -6.17 14.31
C LEU A 302 1.98 -7.24 13.66
N ILE A 303 2.58 -8.08 12.82
CA ILE A 303 1.88 -9.13 12.05
C ILE A 303 2.64 -10.44 12.15
N GLN A 304 1.94 -11.52 12.45
CA GLN A 304 2.45 -12.88 12.43
C GLN A 304 1.45 -13.80 11.72
N GLY A 305 1.94 -14.68 10.85
CA GLY A 305 1.08 -15.66 10.19
C GLY A 305 1.70 -16.29 8.96
N TYR A 306 1.01 -17.25 8.36
CA TYR A 306 1.54 -18.00 7.21
C TYR A 306 1.69 -17.16 5.95
N TYR A 307 0.95 -16.05 5.83
CA TYR A 307 1.09 -15.14 4.70
C TYR A 307 2.46 -14.45 4.69
N THR A 308 2.99 -14.07 5.87
CA THR A 308 4.30 -13.42 5.98
C THR A 308 5.43 -14.44 6.01
N ALA A 309 5.36 -15.41 6.93
CA ALA A 309 6.34 -16.50 7.04
C ALA A 309 5.80 -17.64 7.92
N ARG A 310 6.03 -18.90 7.50
CA ARG A 310 5.72 -20.09 8.31
C ARG A 310 6.80 -20.33 9.38
N PRO A 311 6.47 -20.99 10.50
CA PRO A 311 7.46 -21.44 11.48
C PRO A 311 8.53 -22.33 10.83
N SER A 312 9.79 -22.08 11.14
CA SER A 312 10.93 -22.80 10.56
C SER A 312 11.94 -23.25 11.63
N PRO A 313 12.60 -24.41 11.48
CA PRO A 313 13.73 -24.79 12.35
C PRO A 313 14.91 -23.83 12.26
N GLU A 314 15.09 -23.18 11.11
CA GLU A 314 16.10 -22.16 10.88
C GLU A 314 15.52 -20.76 11.01
N LEU A 315 16.27 -19.84 11.63
CA LEU A 315 15.89 -18.43 11.73
C LEU A 315 15.80 -17.79 10.34
N ILE A 316 14.59 -17.44 9.92
CA ILE A 316 14.35 -16.67 8.71
C ILE A 316 14.90 -15.26 8.93
N THR A 317 15.85 -14.81 8.11
CA THR A 317 16.55 -13.54 8.31
C THR A 317 15.93 -12.37 7.54
N SER A 318 15.06 -12.62 6.57
CA SER A 318 14.30 -11.60 5.84
C SER A 318 12.95 -12.13 5.36
N ILE A 319 11.95 -11.25 5.33
CA ILE A 319 10.68 -11.46 4.66
C ILE A 319 10.86 -11.24 3.13
N PRO A 320 10.12 -11.98 2.26
CA PRO A 320 10.13 -11.75 0.82
C PRO A 320 9.87 -10.29 0.43
N TYR A 321 10.54 -9.81 -0.62
CA TYR A 321 10.49 -8.41 -1.03
C TYR A 321 9.07 -7.97 -1.40
N GLU A 322 8.32 -8.83 -2.07
CA GLU A 322 6.94 -8.58 -2.52
C GLU A 322 6.03 -8.30 -1.33
N ILE A 323 6.13 -9.12 -0.27
CA ILE A 323 5.35 -8.95 0.96
C ILE A 323 5.76 -7.66 1.68
N LYS A 324 7.05 -7.31 1.72
CA LYS A 324 7.52 -6.04 2.28
C LYS A 324 6.93 -4.84 1.52
N GLN A 325 6.88 -4.91 0.19
CA GLN A 325 6.26 -3.86 -0.63
C GLN A 325 4.76 -3.77 -0.42
N GLU A 326 4.06 -4.91 -0.28
CA GLU A 326 2.64 -4.91 0.08
C GLU A 326 2.38 -4.23 1.43
N ILE A 327 3.15 -4.57 2.46
CA ILE A 327 3.04 -3.95 3.80
C ILE A 327 3.29 -2.45 3.70
N LYS A 328 4.37 -2.01 3.04
CA LYS A 328 4.68 -0.59 2.84
C LYS A 328 3.57 0.14 2.07
N ARG A 329 3.02 -0.49 1.03
CA ARG A 329 1.90 0.06 0.26
C ARG A 329 0.65 0.21 1.12
N TYR A 330 0.30 -0.78 1.94
CA TYR A 330 -0.87 -0.70 2.82
C TYR A 330 -0.65 0.25 4.00
N GLN A 331 0.57 0.34 4.53
CA GLN A 331 0.91 1.31 5.55
C GLN A 331 0.88 2.74 4.99
N GLN A 332 1.35 2.93 3.75
CA GLN A 332 1.16 4.18 3.03
C GLN A 332 -0.34 4.44 2.88
N GLN A 333 -1.11 3.50 2.34
CA GLN A 333 -2.57 3.62 2.22
C GLN A 333 -3.28 3.91 3.56
N ARG A 334 -2.77 3.42 4.69
CA ARG A 334 -3.28 3.74 6.04
C ARG A 334 -2.88 5.15 6.46
N GLN A 335 -1.65 5.59 6.22
CA GLN A 335 -1.23 6.97 6.44
C GLN A 335 -2.04 7.93 5.59
N ASP A 336 -2.40 7.48 4.39
CA ASP A 336 -3.30 8.16 3.47
C ASP A 336 -4.74 8.14 4.02
N GLY A 337 -5.21 7.01 4.55
CA GLY A 337 -6.51 6.85 5.20
C GLY A 337 -6.63 7.51 6.59
N LYS A 338 -5.50 7.89 7.23
CA LYS A 338 -5.43 8.77 8.40
C LYS A 338 -5.80 10.23 8.07
N LEU A 339 -6.25 10.50 6.85
CA LEU A 339 -7.20 11.57 6.52
C LEU A 339 -8.58 11.32 7.17
N THR A 340 -8.65 11.15 8.49
CA THR A 340 -9.94 11.13 9.23
C THR A 340 -10.70 12.45 9.16
N HIS A 341 -10.09 13.49 8.57
CA HIS A 341 -10.76 14.73 8.23
C HIS A 341 -10.97 14.83 6.70
N VAL A 342 -11.85 13.98 6.18
CA VAL A 342 -12.42 14.09 4.83
C VAL A 342 -13.78 14.77 4.92
N TYR A 343 -13.95 15.85 4.19
CA TYR A 343 -15.24 16.51 4.01
C TYR A 343 -15.96 15.84 2.83
N ARG A 344 -17.09 15.16 3.10
CA ARG A 344 -17.86 14.46 2.06
C ARG A 344 -18.93 15.37 1.49
N VAL A 345 -19.05 15.38 0.17
CA VAL A 345 -20.00 16.21 -0.59
C VAL A 345 -20.81 15.30 -1.50
N GLU A 346 -22.12 15.52 -1.57
CA GLU A 346 -23.04 14.77 -2.44
C GLU A 346 -24.08 15.74 -3.04
N GLY A 347 -24.52 15.46 -4.28
CA GLY A 347 -25.52 16.27 -4.98
C GLY A 347 -24.99 17.66 -5.35
N SER A 348 -25.74 18.72 -4.99
CA SER A 348 -25.39 20.11 -5.29
C SER A 348 -25.11 20.91 -4.02
N GLU A 349 -23.84 21.23 -3.78
CA GLU A 349 -23.40 21.94 -2.58
C GLU A 349 -22.35 23.01 -2.92
N ARG A 350 -22.37 24.11 -2.17
CA ARG A 350 -21.31 25.13 -2.19
C ARG A 350 -20.39 24.98 -0.98
N VAL A 351 -19.13 24.65 -1.23
CA VAL A 351 -18.09 24.36 -0.24
C VAL A 351 -17.12 25.54 -0.12
N LEU A 352 -16.93 26.05 1.09
CA LEU A 352 -15.99 27.15 1.36
C LEU A 352 -14.67 26.60 1.92
N LEU A 353 -13.56 26.71 1.17
CA LEU A 353 -12.26 26.15 1.57
C LEU A 353 -11.75 26.69 2.91
N ASP A 354 -11.98 27.97 3.21
CA ASP A 354 -11.65 28.57 4.51
C ASP A 354 -12.34 27.83 5.67
N LYS A 355 -13.61 27.44 5.48
CA LYS A 355 -14.37 26.69 6.48
C LYS A 355 -13.79 25.28 6.60
N ILE A 356 -13.55 24.61 5.48
CA ILE A 356 -12.99 23.25 5.44
C ILE A 356 -11.64 23.19 6.17
N LYS A 357 -10.73 24.13 5.85
CA LYS A 357 -9.43 24.23 6.51
C LYS A 357 -9.53 24.51 8.01
N ARG A 358 -10.39 25.44 8.45
CA ARG A 358 -10.58 25.76 9.89
C ARG A 358 -11.07 24.58 10.72
N HIS A 359 -11.85 23.68 10.11
CA HIS A 359 -12.33 22.46 10.76
C HIS A 359 -11.32 21.30 10.67
N GLY A 360 -10.10 21.55 10.17
CA GLY A 360 -9.02 20.56 10.13
C GLY A 360 -9.11 19.57 8.97
N TYR A 361 -10.04 19.74 8.02
CA TYR A 361 -10.16 18.88 6.84
C TYR A 361 -8.95 19.01 5.91
N LYS A 362 -8.58 17.86 5.34
CA LYS A 362 -7.40 17.66 4.48
C LYS A 362 -7.74 17.05 3.12
N CYS A 363 -8.97 16.59 2.97
CA CYS A 363 -9.52 16.02 1.75
C CYS A 363 -10.96 16.51 1.59
N ILE A 364 -11.34 16.88 0.37
CA ILE A 364 -12.74 16.99 -0.02
C ILE A 364 -13.02 15.77 -0.89
N ARG A 365 -13.96 14.93 -0.48
CA ARG A 365 -14.40 13.78 -1.26
C ARG A 365 -15.79 14.00 -1.82
N ILE A 366 -15.92 14.00 -3.13
CA ILE A 366 -17.19 14.15 -3.84
C ILE A 366 -17.70 12.75 -4.16
N LEU A 367 -18.89 12.42 -3.64
CA LEU A 367 -19.54 11.14 -3.84
C LEU A 367 -20.38 11.15 -5.13
N PRO A 368 -20.54 10.00 -5.82
CA PRO A 368 -21.49 9.86 -6.91
C PRO A 368 -22.93 10.03 -6.40
N SER A 369 -23.82 10.49 -7.29
CA SER A 369 -25.25 10.69 -7.05
C SER A 369 -26.05 10.07 -8.20
N ASP A 370 -27.31 9.73 -7.95
CA ASP A 370 -28.24 9.24 -8.98
C ASP A 370 -28.53 10.30 -10.07
N GLU A 371 -28.41 11.58 -9.72
CA GLU A 371 -28.53 12.73 -10.64
C GLU A 371 -27.18 13.38 -10.91
N LYS A 372 -27.07 14.18 -11.99
CA LYS A 372 -25.84 14.95 -12.27
C LYS A 372 -25.60 15.96 -11.16
N SER A 373 -24.50 15.77 -10.43
CA SER A 373 -24.09 16.64 -9.33
C SER A 373 -23.55 17.99 -9.85
N ASP A 374 -23.73 19.07 -9.08
CA ASP A 374 -23.16 20.38 -9.37
C ASP A 374 -22.59 20.99 -8.08
N ILE A 375 -21.29 20.78 -7.88
CA ILE A 375 -20.56 21.20 -6.67
C ILE A 375 -19.80 22.48 -7.00
N THR A 376 -19.85 23.47 -6.11
CA THR A 376 -19.01 24.67 -6.22
C THR A 376 -18.07 24.79 -5.03
N ILE A 377 -16.77 24.79 -5.29
CA ILE A 377 -15.72 24.96 -4.27
C ILE A 377 -15.14 26.37 -4.40
N VAL A 378 -15.23 27.15 -3.33
CA VAL A 378 -14.82 28.56 -3.28
C VAL A 378 -13.64 28.70 -2.34
N GLY A 379 -12.59 29.33 -2.82
CA GLY A 379 -11.37 29.57 -2.07
C GLY A 379 -10.94 31.04 -2.04
N SER A 380 -9.68 31.21 -1.68
CA SER A 380 -8.92 32.44 -1.81
C SER A 380 -7.53 32.07 -2.32
N SER A 381 -7.05 32.77 -3.35
CA SER A 381 -5.72 32.55 -3.95
C SER A 381 -4.56 32.86 -3.00
N ALA A 382 -4.82 33.45 -1.84
CA ALA A 382 -3.81 33.73 -0.82
C ALA A 382 -3.67 32.63 0.26
N LEU A 383 -4.55 31.61 0.25
CA LEU A 383 -4.61 30.62 1.31
C LEU A 383 -4.15 29.23 0.83
N ASN A 384 -2.91 28.87 1.14
CA ASN A 384 -2.46 27.49 0.93
C ASN A 384 -3.21 26.54 1.88
N THR A 385 -4.07 25.68 1.34
CA THR A 385 -4.99 24.87 2.14
C THR A 385 -4.40 23.54 2.61
N ASN A 386 -3.43 22.97 1.89
CA ASN A 386 -3.01 21.56 2.05
C ASN A 386 -4.22 20.61 2.00
N ILE A 387 -5.20 20.94 1.16
CA ILE A 387 -6.37 20.12 0.84
C ILE A 387 -6.17 19.59 -0.57
N HIS A 388 -6.50 18.32 -0.77
CA HIS A 388 -6.69 17.72 -2.10
C HIS A 388 -8.17 17.39 -2.31
N LEU A 389 -8.52 17.22 -3.58
CA LEU A 389 -9.87 16.90 -4.04
C LEU A 389 -9.88 15.46 -4.57
N ASP A 390 -10.84 14.68 -4.10
CA ASP A 390 -11.07 13.29 -4.49
C ASP A 390 -12.50 13.18 -5.04
N ILE A 391 -12.64 12.75 -6.29
CA ILE A 391 -13.92 12.56 -6.96
C ILE A 391 -14.14 11.06 -7.12
N ASP A 392 -15.04 10.49 -6.33
CA ASP A 392 -15.24 9.04 -6.24
C ASP A 392 -15.70 8.45 -7.60
N SER A 393 -15.34 7.17 -7.81
CA SER A 393 -15.69 6.41 -9.01
C SER A 393 -17.20 6.45 -9.31
N GLY A 394 -17.52 6.57 -10.61
CA GLY A 394 -18.90 6.67 -11.09
C GLY A 394 -19.51 8.08 -11.00
N PHE A 395 -18.75 9.08 -10.57
CA PHE A 395 -19.24 10.47 -10.52
C PHE A 395 -19.62 10.99 -11.91
N LYS A 396 -20.79 11.62 -12.00
CA LYS A 396 -21.24 12.34 -13.19
C LYS A 396 -21.72 13.72 -12.78
N GLY A 397 -21.11 14.77 -13.33
CA GLY A 397 -21.49 16.13 -12.96
C GLY A 397 -20.40 17.15 -13.12
N ARG A 398 -20.66 18.33 -12.54
CA ARG A 398 -19.78 19.49 -12.59
C ARG A 398 -19.19 19.80 -11.22
N VAL A 399 -17.90 20.16 -11.23
CA VAL A 399 -17.20 20.72 -10.08
C VAL A 399 -16.63 22.08 -10.48
N THR A 400 -17.26 23.13 -9.96
CA THR A 400 -16.86 24.51 -10.16
C THR A 400 -15.79 24.90 -9.15
N LEU A 401 -14.64 25.38 -9.61
CA LEU A 401 -13.54 25.87 -8.80
C LEU A 401 -13.46 27.40 -8.91
N GLU A 402 -13.77 28.11 -7.81
CA GLU A 402 -13.70 29.57 -7.74
C GLU A 402 -12.51 30.02 -6.89
N SER A 403 -11.44 30.49 -7.55
CA SER A 403 -10.22 31.02 -6.92
C SER A 403 -9.63 30.11 -5.82
N VAL A 404 -9.46 28.82 -6.14
CA VAL A 404 -9.02 27.80 -5.18
C VAL A 404 -7.50 27.58 -5.19
N GLN A 405 -6.96 27.16 -4.06
CA GLN A 405 -5.58 26.68 -3.98
C GLN A 405 -5.57 25.30 -3.31
N PHE A 406 -5.20 24.29 -4.09
CA PHE A 406 -4.97 22.92 -3.61
C PHE A 406 -3.48 22.63 -3.58
N SER A 407 -3.09 21.75 -2.66
CA SER A 407 -1.70 21.33 -2.55
C SER A 407 -1.67 19.94 -1.94
N ASN A 408 -0.73 19.13 -2.41
CA ASN A 408 -0.53 17.78 -1.89
C ASN A 408 0.95 17.52 -1.58
N THR A 409 1.23 16.37 -0.98
CA THR A 409 2.60 15.87 -0.87
C THR A 409 3.08 15.38 -2.24
N LYS A 410 4.39 15.43 -2.44
CA LYS A 410 5.06 14.94 -3.64
C LYS A 410 4.61 13.53 -4.03
N ASN A 411 4.48 13.27 -5.34
CA ASN A 411 3.94 12.05 -5.95
C ASN A 411 2.45 11.78 -5.69
N ARG A 412 1.65 12.80 -5.35
CA ARG A 412 0.20 12.69 -5.27
C ARG A 412 -0.51 13.74 -6.11
N PRO A 413 -1.64 13.41 -6.73
CA PRO A 413 -2.45 14.40 -7.43
C PRO A 413 -3.09 15.38 -6.45
N CYS A 414 -3.26 16.63 -6.87
CA CYS A 414 -4.11 17.58 -6.16
C CYS A 414 -5.60 17.30 -6.41
N ILE A 415 -5.94 16.75 -7.57
CA ILE A 415 -7.30 16.34 -7.94
C ILE A 415 -7.25 14.91 -8.46
N GLU A 416 -7.96 14.01 -7.79
CA GLU A 416 -8.09 12.60 -8.17
C GLU A 416 -9.47 12.32 -8.74
N ILE A 417 -9.52 11.88 -10.00
CA ILE A 417 -10.74 11.39 -10.63
C ILE A 417 -10.80 9.87 -10.46
N GLY A 418 -11.91 9.37 -9.94
CA GLY A 418 -12.19 7.94 -9.84
C GLY A 418 -12.44 7.28 -11.21
N GLU A 419 -12.64 5.98 -11.19
CA GLU A 419 -12.94 5.20 -12.41
C GLU A 419 -14.38 5.41 -12.88
N ASN A 420 -14.63 5.32 -14.20
CA ASN A 420 -15.95 5.42 -14.81
C ASN A 420 -16.67 6.76 -14.54
N CYS A 421 -15.91 7.85 -14.46
CA CYS A 421 -16.45 9.18 -14.21
C CYS A 421 -16.71 9.96 -15.51
N GLU A 422 -17.75 10.79 -15.52
CA GLU A 422 -18.01 11.83 -16.53
C GLU A 422 -17.98 13.19 -15.82
N ALA A 423 -16.77 13.74 -15.63
CA ALA A 423 -16.55 14.91 -14.80
C ALA A 423 -16.31 16.18 -15.64
N GLU A 424 -16.94 17.29 -15.24
CA GLU A 424 -16.68 18.62 -15.78
C GLU A 424 -16.04 19.50 -14.69
N ILE A 425 -14.82 20.00 -14.89
CA ILE A 425 -14.19 21.00 -14.01
C ILE A 425 -14.36 22.39 -14.62
N SER A 426 -15.18 23.23 -13.99
CA SER A 426 -15.40 24.62 -14.41
C SER A 426 -14.51 25.56 -13.61
N VAL A 427 -13.57 26.25 -14.27
CA VAL A 427 -12.58 27.12 -13.62
C VAL A 427 -13.06 28.58 -13.65
N PHE A 428 -13.06 29.24 -12.49
CA PHE A 428 -13.32 30.67 -12.36
C PHE A 428 -12.29 31.36 -11.46
N GLY A 429 -11.79 32.51 -11.92
CA GLY A 429 -10.70 33.22 -11.23
C GLY A 429 -9.36 32.49 -11.34
N ASP A 430 -8.49 32.66 -10.35
CA ASP A 430 -7.14 32.08 -10.36
C ASP A 430 -7.06 30.86 -9.45
N CYS A 431 -6.90 29.69 -10.06
CA CYS A 431 -6.79 28.41 -9.37
C CYS A 431 -5.35 27.89 -9.39
N PHE A 432 -4.90 27.32 -8.27
CA PHE A 432 -3.51 26.85 -8.12
C PHE A 432 -3.48 25.42 -7.58
N LEU A 433 -2.71 24.55 -8.23
CA LEU A 433 -2.40 23.18 -7.80
C LEU A 433 -0.90 23.07 -7.55
N HIS A 434 -0.50 22.88 -6.28
CA HIS A 434 0.91 22.83 -5.89
C HIS A 434 1.39 21.41 -5.55
N ASN A 435 2.57 21.05 -6.03
CA ASN A 435 3.21 19.74 -5.84
C ASN A 435 2.37 18.54 -6.29
N GLY A 436 1.43 18.72 -7.22
CA GLY A 436 0.51 17.68 -7.64
C GLY A 436 -0.36 18.08 -8.82
N GLY A 437 -0.52 17.16 -9.76
CA GLY A 437 -1.35 17.34 -10.94
C GLY A 437 -2.79 16.87 -10.76
N ILE A 438 -3.45 16.60 -11.89
CA ILE A 438 -4.78 16.00 -11.98
C ILE A 438 -4.63 14.61 -12.58
N ILE A 439 -5.09 13.57 -11.90
CA ILE A 439 -5.10 12.20 -12.43
C ILE A 439 -6.48 11.83 -12.97
N VAL A 440 -6.50 11.23 -14.15
CA VAL A 440 -7.70 10.80 -14.89
C VAL A 440 -7.50 9.36 -15.38
N PRO A 441 -8.19 8.38 -14.77
CA PRO A 441 -8.13 6.98 -15.18
C PRO A 441 -8.62 6.76 -16.62
N GLU A 442 -8.12 5.70 -17.27
CA GLU A 442 -8.50 5.32 -18.65
C GLU A 442 -10.01 5.16 -18.86
N SER A 443 -10.75 4.76 -17.83
CA SER A 443 -12.20 4.57 -17.88
C SER A 443 -13.03 5.84 -17.72
N SER A 444 -12.39 7.01 -17.56
CA SER A 444 -13.07 8.27 -17.20
C SER A 444 -12.88 9.36 -18.26
N GLU A 445 -13.79 10.33 -18.27
CA GLU A 445 -13.73 11.53 -19.09
C GLU A 445 -13.66 12.76 -18.18
N LEU A 446 -12.75 13.68 -18.50
CA LEU A 446 -12.60 14.96 -17.84
C LEU A 446 -12.70 16.10 -18.86
N THR A 447 -13.72 16.94 -18.71
CA THR A 447 -13.89 18.16 -19.50
C THR A 447 -13.57 19.40 -18.68
N PHE A 448 -12.78 20.31 -19.22
CA PHE A 448 -12.57 21.64 -18.64
C PHE A 448 -13.50 22.68 -19.29
N THR A 449 -14.13 23.50 -18.46
CA THR A 449 -15.00 24.63 -18.84
C THR A 449 -14.67 25.88 -17.99
N GLY A 450 -15.37 26.99 -18.25
CA GLY A 450 -15.24 28.23 -17.48
C GLY A 450 -14.31 29.27 -18.09
N VAL A 451 -13.95 30.27 -17.28
CA VAL A 451 -13.12 31.42 -17.63
C VAL A 451 -12.25 31.80 -16.44
N GLY A 452 -10.93 31.73 -16.59
CA GLY A 452 -9.99 32.01 -15.51
C GLY A 452 -8.59 31.49 -15.82
N SER A 453 -7.79 31.27 -14.78
CA SER A 453 -6.48 30.64 -14.88
C SER A 453 -6.36 29.43 -13.97
N MET A 454 -5.62 28.41 -14.42
CA MET A 454 -5.25 27.25 -13.63
C MET A 454 -3.74 27.04 -13.72
N ALA A 455 -3.04 27.32 -12.62
CA ALA A 455 -1.62 27.09 -12.47
C ALA A 455 -1.36 25.74 -11.78
N ILE A 456 -0.46 24.93 -12.34
CA ILE A 456 -0.09 23.60 -11.84
C ILE A 456 1.42 23.52 -11.76
N ASP A 457 1.98 23.28 -10.58
CA ASP A 457 3.40 22.95 -10.42
C ASP A 457 3.61 21.52 -9.94
N VAL A 458 4.54 20.81 -10.59
CA VAL A 458 4.87 19.43 -10.27
C VAL A 458 6.39 19.26 -10.24
N HIS A 459 6.90 18.78 -9.11
CA HIS A 459 8.33 18.68 -8.82
C HIS A 459 8.70 17.27 -8.34
N ASP A 460 8.59 16.29 -9.24
CA ASP A 460 8.71 14.86 -8.95
C ASP A 460 9.56 14.11 -9.98
N SER A 461 10.22 13.03 -9.55
CA SER A 461 11.06 12.22 -10.44
C SER A 461 10.26 11.69 -11.63
N SER A 462 9.03 11.23 -11.38
CA SER A 462 8.06 10.89 -12.41
C SER A 462 6.84 11.78 -12.25
N PHE A 463 6.52 12.59 -13.26
CA PHE A 463 5.48 13.63 -13.15
C PHE A 463 4.41 13.52 -14.22
N TYR A 464 3.23 14.05 -13.90
CA TYR A 464 2.17 14.38 -14.84
C TYR A 464 1.46 15.65 -14.35
N GLY A 465 1.17 16.60 -15.23
CA GLY A 465 0.39 17.79 -14.89
C GLY A 465 -1.11 17.50 -14.92
N ILE A 466 -1.64 17.06 -16.06
CA ILE A 466 -3.02 16.62 -16.24
C ILE A 466 -3.02 15.34 -17.07
N GLY A 467 -3.55 14.23 -16.54
CA GLY A 467 -3.64 12.97 -17.25
C GLY A 467 -3.30 11.79 -16.36
N GLY A 468 -2.14 11.17 -16.53
CA GLY A 468 -1.83 9.96 -15.77
C GLY A 468 -0.34 9.63 -15.66
N PRO A 469 0.02 8.66 -14.80
CA PRO A 469 1.40 8.28 -14.57
C PRO A 469 2.04 7.59 -15.78
N ILE A 470 3.35 7.40 -15.71
CA ILE A 470 4.19 6.86 -16.79
C ILE A 470 3.88 5.40 -17.16
N ASP A 471 3.20 4.66 -16.29
CA ASP A 471 2.87 3.24 -16.43
C ASP A 471 1.39 2.99 -16.78
N LYS A 472 0.61 4.05 -17.03
CA LYS A 472 -0.83 3.96 -17.32
C LYS A 472 -1.26 4.80 -18.51
N ARG A 473 -2.42 4.44 -19.07
CA ARG A 473 -3.20 5.29 -19.98
C ARG A 473 -4.05 6.26 -19.15
N HIS A 474 -4.25 7.46 -19.67
CA HIS A 474 -5.27 8.36 -19.15
C HIS A 474 -6.57 8.22 -19.95
N GLY A 475 -7.67 8.65 -19.35
CA GLY A 475 -8.97 8.71 -20.01
C GLY A 475 -9.09 9.87 -21.00
N ARG A 476 -10.32 10.26 -21.36
CA ARG A 476 -10.53 11.35 -22.32
C ARG A 476 -10.34 12.71 -21.64
N LEU A 477 -9.47 13.56 -22.18
CA LEU A 477 -9.22 14.92 -21.71
C LEU A 477 -9.73 15.92 -22.74
N SER A 478 -10.75 16.71 -22.38
CA SER A 478 -11.34 17.68 -23.32
C SER A 478 -11.24 19.10 -22.77
N PHE A 479 -10.55 19.98 -23.49
CA PHE A 479 -10.35 21.38 -23.12
C PHE A 479 -11.18 22.30 -24.02
N SER A 480 -12.41 22.58 -23.57
CA SER A 480 -13.40 23.36 -24.33
C SER A 480 -13.67 24.74 -23.71
N ALA A 481 -12.69 25.31 -23.01
CA ALA A 481 -12.84 26.49 -22.18
C ALA A 481 -11.90 27.63 -22.58
N ASN A 482 -12.30 28.86 -22.27
CA ASN A 482 -11.40 30.03 -22.32
C ASN A 482 -10.62 30.15 -21.00
N VAL A 483 -9.90 29.09 -20.65
CA VAL A 483 -9.05 29.02 -19.46
C VAL A 483 -7.59 29.16 -19.87
N LYS A 484 -6.82 29.89 -19.07
CA LYS A 484 -5.37 29.95 -19.18
C LYS A 484 -4.75 28.86 -18.29
N PHE A 485 -4.15 27.84 -18.90
CA PHE A 485 -3.38 26.82 -18.19
C PHE A 485 -1.92 27.23 -18.09
N ILE A 486 -1.37 27.23 -16.88
CA ILE A 486 0.05 27.48 -16.61
C ILE A 486 0.61 26.22 -15.97
N ILE A 487 1.46 25.46 -16.66
CA ILE A 487 1.97 24.18 -16.14
C ILE A 487 3.49 24.25 -16.03
N GLU A 488 4.02 24.05 -14.83
CA GLU A 488 5.46 23.97 -14.57
C GLU A 488 5.82 22.58 -14.06
N ALA A 489 6.62 21.84 -14.83
CA ALA A 489 6.93 20.45 -14.53
C ALA A 489 8.44 20.18 -14.55
N TYR A 490 8.95 19.66 -13.44
CA TYR A 490 10.38 19.38 -13.24
C TYR A 490 10.58 17.96 -12.73
N GLY A 491 11.37 17.15 -13.43
CA GLY A 491 11.57 15.75 -13.05
C GLY A 491 12.57 14.97 -13.89
N GLN A 492 12.59 13.64 -13.73
CA GLN A 492 13.38 12.77 -14.60
C GLN A 492 12.59 12.37 -15.83
N GLN A 493 11.30 12.04 -15.67
CA GLN A 493 10.45 11.66 -16.79
C GLN A 493 8.99 12.03 -16.54
N GLY A 494 8.23 12.35 -17.59
CA GLY A 494 6.82 12.68 -17.40
C GLY A 494 6.18 13.44 -18.55
N THR A 495 4.93 13.84 -18.32
CA THR A 495 4.12 14.62 -19.25
C THR A 495 3.57 15.89 -18.60
N CYS A 496 3.38 17.00 -19.34
CA CYS A 496 2.62 18.12 -18.77
C CYS A 496 1.11 17.86 -18.94
N ILE A 497 0.68 17.50 -20.14
CA ILE A 497 -0.69 17.04 -20.44
C ILE A 497 -0.60 15.70 -21.16
N GLY A 498 -1.14 14.64 -20.54
CA GLY A 498 -1.16 13.27 -21.06
C GLY A 498 -0.62 12.24 -20.08
N SER A 499 -0.11 11.11 -20.56
CA SER A 499 0.42 10.04 -19.70
C SER A 499 1.51 9.19 -20.38
N GLY A 500 2.01 8.16 -19.71
CA GLY A 500 3.02 7.27 -20.29
C GLY A 500 2.51 6.44 -21.47
N LEU A 501 1.38 5.76 -21.31
CA LEU A 501 0.86 4.80 -22.30
C LEU A 501 -0.17 5.39 -23.28
N GLY A 502 -0.38 6.71 -23.25
CA GLY A 502 -1.30 7.43 -24.13
C GLY A 502 -2.70 7.61 -23.55
N GLY A 503 -3.63 8.00 -24.40
CA GLY A 503 -4.99 8.40 -24.04
C GLY A 503 -5.53 9.36 -25.11
N GLU A 504 -6.71 9.92 -24.90
CA GLU A 504 -7.36 10.85 -25.84
C GLU A 504 -7.29 12.28 -25.29
N ILE A 505 -6.77 13.21 -26.10
CA ILE A 505 -6.62 14.61 -25.71
C ILE A 505 -7.18 15.49 -26.82
N ASP A 506 -8.25 16.21 -26.50
CA ASP A 506 -8.90 17.19 -27.36
C ASP A 506 -8.72 18.59 -26.78
N ILE A 507 -8.04 19.47 -27.51
CA ILE A 507 -7.89 20.88 -27.12
C ILE A 507 -8.62 21.73 -28.15
N HIS A 508 -9.66 22.46 -27.75
CA HIS A 508 -10.46 23.24 -28.68
C HIS A 508 -10.40 24.75 -28.46
N GLN A 509 -10.04 25.19 -27.25
CA GLN A 509 -9.89 26.60 -26.86
C GLN A 509 -8.86 26.74 -25.72
N GLY A 510 -8.51 27.99 -25.41
CA GLY A 510 -7.70 28.34 -24.24
C GLY A 510 -6.30 28.85 -24.58
N VAL A 511 -5.57 29.19 -23.52
CA VAL A 511 -4.17 29.64 -23.58
C VAL A 511 -3.33 28.71 -22.71
N TYR A 512 -2.21 28.21 -23.23
CA TYR A 512 -1.36 27.24 -22.54
C TYR A 512 0.07 27.78 -22.44
N ASP A 513 0.48 28.10 -21.23
CA ASP A 513 1.84 28.51 -20.89
C ASP A 513 2.52 27.34 -20.16
N ILE A 514 3.38 26.59 -20.82
CA ILE A 514 3.94 25.35 -20.27
C ILE A 514 5.46 25.41 -20.20
N THR A 515 6.03 25.13 -19.03
CA THR A 515 7.46 24.99 -18.80
C THR A 515 7.77 23.56 -18.35
N MET A 516 8.66 22.87 -19.07
CA MET A 516 9.08 21.52 -18.73
C MET A 516 10.61 21.41 -18.67
N ASN A 517 11.12 20.78 -17.61
CA ASN A 517 12.51 20.35 -17.52
C ASN A 517 12.57 18.88 -17.11
N SER A 518 13.10 18.03 -18.00
CA SER A 518 13.15 16.59 -17.75
C SER A 518 14.31 15.88 -18.44
N ASN A 519 14.62 14.64 -18.05
CA ASN A 519 15.48 13.80 -18.91
C ASN A 519 14.65 13.24 -20.07
N ASN A 520 13.48 12.69 -19.78
CA ASN A 520 12.60 12.12 -20.79
C ASN A 520 11.17 12.68 -20.67
N GLY A 521 10.81 13.65 -21.52
CA GLY A 521 9.57 14.39 -21.34
C GLY A 521 8.77 14.58 -22.59
N VAL A 522 7.45 14.67 -22.44
CA VAL A 522 6.55 15.15 -23.49
C VAL A 522 5.66 16.25 -22.93
N VAL A 523 5.60 17.41 -23.60
CA VAL A 523 4.78 18.52 -23.08
C VAL A 523 3.29 18.18 -23.22
N ILE A 524 2.83 17.84 -24.43
CA ILE A 524 1.45 17.36 -24.67
C ILE A 524 1.52 16.06 -25.46
N GLY A 525 0.97 14.98 -24.90
CA GLY A 525 0.91 13.66 -25.53
C GLY A 525 1.43 12.54 -24.64
N SER A 526 2.29 11.65 -25.16
CA SER A 526 2.68 10.46 -24.39
C SER A 526 4.12 9.97 -24.54
N LEU A 527 4.61 9.21 -23.56
CA LEU A 527 5.99 8.71 -23.59
C LEU A 527 6.13 7.50 -24.52
N THR A 528 5.36 6.45 -24.30
CA THR A 528 5.52 5.16 -24.98
C THR A 528 4.23 4.67 -25.63
N GLY A 529 3.13 5.41 -25.52
CA GLY A 529 1.86 5.10 -26.15
C GLY A 529 1.67 5.79 -27.50
N ASN A 530 0.77 5.27 -28.32
CA ASN A 530 0.33 6.02 -29.48
C ASN A 530 -0.44 7.26 -29.04
N THR A 531 -0.25 8.34 -29.78
CA THR A 531 -0.82 9.65 -29.46
C THR A 531 -1.64 10.15 -30.62
N ASP A 532 -2.92 10.43 -30.36
CA ASP A 532 -3.85 11.08 -31.27
C ASP A 532 -4.25 12.42 -30.63
N LEU A 533 -3.89 13.53 -31.26
CA LEU A 533 -4.12 14.88 -30.75
C LEU A 533 -4.85 15.73 -31.77
N ASP A 534 -6.01 16.26 -31.36
CA ASP A 534 -6.73 17.30 -32.07
C ASP A 534 -6.66 18.62 -31.29
N ILE A 535 -5.87 19.57 -31.80
CA ILE A 535 -5.64 20.86 -31.16
C ILE A 535 -6.12 21.99 -32.06
N ARG A 536 -7.13 22.72 -31.60
CA ARG A 536 -7.81 23.77 -32.35
C ARG A 536 -7.89 25.08 -31.58
N ASN A 537 -7.82 26.20 -32.31
CA ASN A 537 -8.19 27.55 -31.87
C ASN A 537 -7.60 28.00 -30.52
N CYS A 538 -6.34 27.68 -30.25
CA CYS A 538 -5.68 27.98 -28.97
C CYS A 538 -4.36 28.74 -29.16
N GLY A 539 -3.95 29.47 -28.11
CA GLY A 539 -2.62 30.05 -28.00
C GLY A 539 -1.72 29.16 -27.13
N MET A 540 -0.52 28.85 -27.58
CA MET A 540 0.43 28.02 -26.82
C MET A 540 1.81 28.68 -26.76
N GLN A 541 2.32 28.88 -25.54
CA GLN A 541 3.69 29.25 -25.28
C GLN A 541 4.37 28.14 -24.48
N VAL A 542 5.42 27.54 -25.05
CA VAL A 542 6.11 26.41 -24.44
C VAL A 542 7.59 26.70 -24.28
N ILE A 543 8.14 26.37 -23.10
CA ILE A 543 9.57 26.31 -22.83
C ILE A 543 9.89 24.89 -22.39
N SER A 544 10.65 24.14 -23.18
CA SER A 544 10.98 22.75 -22.91
C SER A 544 12.49 22.53 -22.91
N THR A 545 13.01 21.90 -21.86
CA THR A 545 14.38 21.39 -21.81
C THR A 545 14.32 19.89 -21.54
N CYS A 546 14.78 19.06 -22.48
CA CYS A 546 14.84 17.62 -22.24
C CYS A 546 16.00 16.89 -22.92
N LEU A 547 16.51 15.81 -22.31
CA LEU A 547 17.51 14.98 -23.00
C LEU A 547 16.88 14.28 -24.19
N LYS A 548 15.71 13.64 -24.01
CA LYS A 548 14.95 13.01 -25.09
C LYS A 548 13.47 13.32 -24.95
N GLY A 549 12.81 13.87 -25.97
CA GLY A 549 11.39 14.22 -25.83
C GLY A 549 10.74 14.93 -26.99
N ALA A 550 9.43 15.16 -26.86
CA ALA A 550 8.63 15.90 -27.82
C ALA A 550 7.90 17.06 -27.13
N VAL A 551 7.63 18.17 -27.84
CA VAL A 551 6.74 19.21 -27.31
C VAL A 551 5.28 18.79 -27.51
N ILE A 552 4.85 18.55 -28.74
CA ILE A 552 3.51 17.99 -29.03
C ILE A 552 3.70 16.65 -29.75
N GLY A 553 3.23 15.56 -29.15
CA GLY A 553 3.24 14.22 -29.75
C GLY A 553 3.78 13.15 -28.82
N SER A 554 4.78 12.37 -29.25
CA SER A 554 5.22 11.20 -28.48
C SER A 554 6.74 10.98 -28.46
N ARG A 555 7.23 10.24 -27.46
CA ARG A 555 8.66 9.92 -27.37
C ARG A 555 9.00 8.65 -28.15
N ASP A 556 8.36 7.51 -27.87
CA ASP A 556 8.77 6.20 -28.41
C ASP A 556 7.67 5.47 -29.19
N ALA A 557 6.63 6.17 -29.67
CA ALA A 557 5.47 5.56 -30.31
C ALA A 557 4.89 6.46 -31.41
N ASP A 558 3.82 6.03 -32.09
CA ASP A 558 3.28 6.77 -33.24
C ASP A 558 2.50 8.01 -32.80
N ALA A 559 2.54 9.07 -33.62
CA ALA A 559 1.85 10.34 -33.38
C ALA A 559 1.00 10.77 -34.58
N GLU A 560 -0.31 10.88 -34.39
CA GLU A 560 -1.29 11.44 -35.32
C GLU A 560 -1.71 12.82 -34.78
N LEU A 561 -1.33 13.89 -35.47
CA LEU A 561 -1.42 15.26 -34.96
C LEU A 561 -2.17 16.17 -35.93
N LEU A 562 -3.30 16.71 -35.48
CA LEU A 562 -4.12 17.68 -36.21
C LEU A 562 -4.11 19.01 -35.46
N LEU A 563 -3.42 20.01 -36.02
CA LEU A 563 -3.29 21.35 -35.44
C LEU A 563 -3.99 22.37 -36.35
N HIS A 564 -5.01 23.07 -35.84
CA HIS A 564 -5.81 24.00 -36.65
C HIS A 564 -6.07 25.32 -35.93
N GLY A 565 -5.87 26.47 -36.58
CA GLY A 565 -6.20 27.76 -35.95
C GLY A 565 -5.34 28.09 -34.73
N MET A 566 -4.13 27.53 -34.63
CA MET A 566 -3.26 27.66 -33.45
C MET A 566 -2.30 28.86 -33.58
N SER A 567 -2.00 29.52 -32.47
CA SER A 567 -0.83 30.39 -32.34
C SER A 567 0.22 29.75 -31.41
N PHE A 568 1.24 29.13 -31.99
CA PHE A 568 2.30 28.42 -31.26
C PHE A 568 3.58 29.25 -31.14
N LYS A 569 4.16 29.28 -29.94
CA LYS A 569 5.50 29.81 -29.66
C LYS A 569 6.28 28.84 -28.76
N GLY A 570 7.26 28.14 -29.32
CA GLY A 570 8.04 27.13 -28.59
C GLY A 570 9.52 27.47 -28.49
N ILE A 571 10.11 27.37 -27.30
CA ILE A 571 11.57 27.34 -27.09
C ILE A 571 11.93 25.96 -26.58
N THR A 572 12.71 25.20 -27.34
CA THR A 572 13.05 23.82 -27.02
C THR A 572 14.56 23.64 -26.99
N SER A 573 15.09 23.01 -25.96
CA SER A 573 16.50 22.64 -25.89
C SER A 573 16.72 21.22 -25.38
N GLY A 574 17.82 20.57 -25.77
CA GLY A 574 17.98 19.17 -25.45
C GLY A 574 19.07 18.42 -26.18
N LYS A 575 18.98 17.08 -26.18
CA LYS A 575 19.86 16.19 -26.95
C LYS A 575 19.13 15.59 -28.16
N GLU A 576 18.00 14.93 -27.95
CA GLU A 576 17.14 14.34 -28.99
C GLU A 576 15.73 14.90 -28.87
N THR A 577 15.38 15.92 -29.64
CA THR A 577 14.11 16.62 -29.47
C THR A 577 13.27 16.71 -30.72
N VAL A 578 11.95 16.64 -30.52
CA VAL A 578 10.97 16.93 -31.56
C VAL A 578 10.05 18.06 -31.10
N CYS A 579 9.81 19.07 -31.94
CA CYS A 579 8.83 20.10 -31.56
C CYS A 579 7.40 19.55 -31.73
N VAL A 580 7.04 19.10 -32.94
CA VAL A 580 5.73 18.49 -33.19
C VAL A 580 5.91 17.17 -33.94
N GLY A 581 5.57 16.04 -33.31
CA GLY A 581 5.68 14.71 -33.90
C GLY A 581 6.21 13.68 -32.90
N SER A 582 7.11 12.79 -33.35
CA SER A 582 7.59 11.66 -32.54
C SER A 582 9.11 11.49 -32.58
N VAL A 583 9.74 11.15 -31.45
CA VAL A 583 11.18 10.84 -31.49
C VAL A 583 11.41 9.44 -32.09
N GLY A 584 10.70 8.43 -31.62
CA GLY A 584 10.96 7.00 -31.91
C GLY A 584 9.91 6.28 -32.75
N GLY A 585 8.74 6.86 -32.98
CA GLY A 585 7.65 6.31 -33.79
C GLY A 585 7.33 7.16 -35.02
N ASN A 586 6.38 6.70 -35.83
CA ASN A 586 5.96 7.42 -37.03
C ASN A 586 5.20 8.70 -36.66
N ALA A 587 5.29 9.73 -37.50
CA ALA A 587 4.62 11.00 -37.24
C ALA A 587 3.79 11.45 -38.45
N ASN A 588 2.49 11.67 -38.24
CA ASN A 588 1.59 12.27 -39.21
C ASN A 588 1.12 13.63 -38.66
N VAL A 589 1.65 14.72 -39.22
CA VAL A 589 1.48 16.08 -38.72
C VAL A 589 0.75 16.92 -39.76
N THR A 590 -0.43 17.42 -39.42
CA THR A 590 -1.15 18.40 -40.23
C THR A 590 -1.32 19.69 -39.46
N ILE A 591 -0.85 20.79 -40.04
CA ILE A 591 -0.98 22.15 -39.48
C ILE A 591 -1.72 23.02 -40.50
N ASP A 592 -2.86 23.58 -40.09
CA ASP A 592 -3.70 24.42 -40.96
C ASP A 592 -4.11 25.73 -40.25
N ASN A 593 -4.23 26.82 -41.00
CA ASN A 593 -4.69 28.14 -40.52
C ASN A 593 -3.98 28.63 -39.24
N SER A 594 -2.68 28.38 -39.12
CA SER A 594 -1.94 28.57 -37.86
C SER A 594 -0.75 29.52 -38.00
N ASN A 595 -0.30 30.07 -36.88
CA ASN A 595 0.97 30.78 -36.77
C ASN A 595 1.93 29.95 -35.89
N PHE A 596 3.09 29.59 -36.42
CA PHE A 596 4.06 28.72 -35.77
C PHE A 596 5.41 29.43 -35.62
N VAL A 597 5.80 29.70 -34.39
CA VAL A 597 7.11 30.28 -34.07
C VAL A 597 7.89 29.33 -33.17
N SER A 598 9.12 28.98 -33.54
CA SER A 598 9.94 28.12 -32.68
C SER A 598 11.43 28.42 -32.72
N ASP A 599 12.09 28.33 -31.56
CA ASP A 599 13.55 28.29 -31.40
C ASP A 599 13.92 26.92 -30.80
N VAL A 600 14.63 26.09 -31.56
CA VAL A 600 14.96 24.71 -31.17
C VAL A 600 16.48 24.51 -31.20
N ARG A 601 17.07 24.08 -30.09
CA ARG A 601 18.51 23.78 -29.98
C ARG A 601 18.78 22.41 -29.40
N SER A 602 19.19 21.44 -30.20
CA SER A 602 19.54 20.09 -29.71
C SER A 602 20.56 19.41 -30.60
N ASP A 603 21.26 18.38 -30.09
CA ASP A 603 22.23 17.63 -30.90
C ASP A 603 21.57 16.99 -32.12
N GLU A 604 20.46 16.30 -31.90
CA GLU A 604 19.58 15.68 -32.89
C GLU A 604 18.19 16.32 -32.76
N LEU A 605 17.66 16.91 -33.84
CA LEU A 605 16.32 17.51 -33.79
C LEU A 605 15.52 17.37 -35.08
N ALA A 606 14.21 17.24 -34.88
CA ALA A 606 13.19 17.44 -35.90
C ALA A 606 12.21 18.52 -35.41
N VAL A 607 12.02 19.61 -36.15
CA VAL A 607 11.00 20.60 -35.74
C VAL A 607 9.62 20.00 -35.96
N LEU A 608 9.30 19.52 -37.16
CA LEU A 608 8.04 18.83 -37.47
C LEU A 608 8.32 17.45 -38.05
N GLY A 609 7.70 16.40 -37.50
CA GLY A 609 7.77 15.03 -38.00
C GLY A 609 8.41 14.05 -37.02
N SER A 610 8.98 12.97 -37.53
CA SER A 610 9.65 11.94 -36.74
C SER A 610 11.16 12.09 -36.80
N LEU A 611 11.86 11.91 -35.67
CA LEU A 611 13.32 11.95 -35.67
C LEU A 611 13.93 10.67 -36.27
N TYR A 612 13.35 9.50 -35.98
CA TYR A 612 13.94 8.20 -36.32
C TYR A 612 13.08 7.27 -37.18
N LYS A 613 11.88 7.69 -37.59
CA LYS A 613 10.90 6.89 -38.35
C LYS A 613 10.24 7.71 -39.47
N ASP A 614 9.25 7.13 -40.11
CA ASP A 614 8.56 7.77 -41.23
C ASP A 614 7.75 8.99 -40.77
N SER A 615 7.76 10.01 -41.63
CA SER A 615 7.12 11.30 -41.40
C SER A 615 6.19 11.66 -42.53
N LYS A 616 5.01 12.16 -42.19
CA LYS A 616 4.11 12.83 -43.11
C LYS A 616 3.77 14.20 -42.55
N VAL A 617 4.12 15.26 -43.26
CA VAL A 617 3.98 16.64 -42.79
C VAL A 617 3.21 17.46 -43.81
N LYS A 618 2.07 18.03 -43.39
CA LYS A 618 1.19 18.85 -44.23
C LYS A 618 1.01 20.23 -43.61
N LEU A 619 1.32 21.28 -44.37
CA LEU A 619 1.24 22.66 -43.91
C LEU A 619 0.34 23.48 -44.85
N HIS A 620 -0.77 24.00 -44.35
CA HIS A 620 -1.72 24.76 -45.16
C HIS A 620 -2.06 26.11 -44.52
N ASN A 621 -2.16 27.17 -45.33
CA ASN A 621 -2.70 28.47 -44.91
C ASN A 621 -2.03 29.02 -43.63
N MET A 622 -0.70 28.89 -43.51
CA MET A 622 -0.01 29.12 -42.25
C MET A 622 1.24 30.00 -42.38
N SER A 623 1.61 30.68 -41.30
CA SER A 623 2.90 31.40 -41.18
C SER A 623 3.85 30.67 -40.24
N MET A 624 5.09 30.47 -40.66
CA MET A 624 6.12 29.75 -39.90
C MET A 624 7.36 30.63 -39.74
N ASN A 625 7.89 30.74 -38.52
CA ASN A 625 9.18 31.33 -38.25
C ASN A 625 9.98 30.44 -37.30
N VAL A 626 11.00 29.77 -37.83
CA VAL A 626 11.77 28.76 -37.11
C VAL A 626 13.25 29.13 -37.10
N VAL A 627 13.84 29.05 -35.91
CA VAL A 627 15.28 29.04 -35.70
C VAL A 627 15.64 27.67 -35.16
N ALA A 628 16.50 26.93 -35.84
CA ALA A 628 16.89 25.59 -35.45
C ALA A 628 18.41 25.44 -35.44
N GLY A 629 18.98 24.79 -34.43
CA GLY A 629 20.42 24.60 -34.30
C GLY A 629 20.79 23.25 -33.68
N GLY A 630 21.65 22.49 -34.35
CA GLY A 630 22.03 21.14 -33.91
C GLY A 630 23.05 20.44 -34.79
N GLN A 631 23.64 19.35 -34.31
CA GLN A 631 24.57 18.55 -35.12
C GLN A 631 23.85 17.97 -36.34
N ASN A 632 22.70 17.34 -36.12
CA ASN A 632 21.80 16.84 -37.15
C ASN A 632 20.41 17.45 -36.93
N ALA A 633 20.12 18.54 -37.65
CA ALA A 633 18.89 19.30 -37.46
C ALA A 633 18.06 19.36 -38.74
N TYR A 634 16.82 18.86 -38.64
CA TYR A 634 15.81 18.92 -39.69
C TYR A 634 14.63 19.78 -39.24
N VAL A 635 14.12 20.63 -40.12
CA VAL A 635 12.87 21.36 -39.88
C VAL A 635 11.69 20.47 -40.22
N PHE A 636 11.79 19.66 -41.28
CA PHE A 636 10.73 18.74 -41.71
C PHE A 636 11.27 17.31 -41.85
N GLY A 637 10.74 16.38 -41.07
CA GLY A 637 11.23 15.00 -40.98
C GLY A 637 12.40 14.86 -40.01
N GLY A 638 13.14 13.75 -40.11
CA GLY A 638 14.26 13.46 -39.21
C GLY A 638 15.41 12.71 -39.87
N THR A 639 16.33 12.22 -39.03
CA THR A 639 17.60 11.62 -39.43
C THR A 639 17.48 10.22 -40.01
N LYS A 640 16.38 9.52 -39.70
CA LYS A 640 16.05 8.20 -40.27
C LYS A 640 14.58 8.16 -40.67
N GLY A 641 14.27 7.23 -41.57
CA GLY A 641 12.93 7.07 -42.12
C GLY A 641 12.72 7.90 -43.39
N THR A 642 11.55 7.77 -43.97
CA THR A 642 11.11 8.50 -45.16
C THR A 642 10.23 9.68 -44.78
N THR A 643 10.29 10.78 -45.52
CA THR A 643 9.47 11.97 -45.27
C THR A 643 8.64 12.32 -46.50
N ASP A 644 7.31 12.42 -46.32
CA ASP A 644 6.34 12.99 -47.28
C ASP A 644 5.93 14.39 -46.79
N PHE A 645 6.28 15.41 -47.55
CA PHE A 645 6.05 16.81 -47.20
C PHE A 645 5.18 17.50 -48.27
N ASP A 646 4.09 18.13 -47.83
CA ASP A 646 3.18 18.94 -48.67
C ASP A 646 2.94 20.28 -47.99
N CYS A 647 3.16 21.38 -48.70
CA CYS A 647 2.83 22.71 -48.19
C CYS A 647 2.11 23.57 -49.23
N ARG A 648 1.10 24.34 -48.80
CA ARG A 648 0.29 25.21 -49.69
C ARG A 648 -0.15 26.47 -48.99
N ASN A 649 -0.02 27.62 -49.67
CA ASN A 649 -0.39 28.94 -49.17
C ASN A 649 0.30 29.24 -47.82
N VAL A 650 1.63 29.18 -47.80
CA VAL A 650 2.43 29.36 -46.57
C VAL A 650 3.40 30.54 -46.65
N ASP A 651 3.68 31.15 -45.50
CA ASP A 651 4.74 32.15 -45.34
C ASP A 651 5.79 31.62 -44.36
N VAL A 652 6.90 31.10 -44.89
CA VAL A 652 7.89 30.33 -44.13
C VAL A 652 9.22 31.08 -44.05
N LYS A 653 9.70 31.30 -42.82
CA LYS A 653 11.03 31.79 -42.52
C LYS A 653 11.79 30.76 -41.68
N ILE A 654 12.92 30.28 -42.17
CA ILE A 654 13.76 29.27 -41.52
C ILE A 654 15.20 29.77 -41.45
N ASN A 655 15.78 29.76 -40.25
CA ASN A 655 17.21 29.91 -40.02
C ASN A 655 17.74 28.63 -39.37
N LEU A 656 18.52 27.85 -40.11
CA LEU A 656 19.06 26.56 -39.69
C LEU A 656 20.58 26.64 -39.49
N TYR A 657 21.07 26.11 -38.37
CA TYR A 657 22.49 25.94 -38.08
C TYR A 657 22.78 24.45 -37.86
N SER A 658 23.37 23.78 -38.85
CA SER A 658 23.59 22.33 -38.79
C SER A 658 24.80 21.85 -39.59
N ASN A 659 25.30 20.65 -39.31
CA ASN A 659 26.29 19.98 -40.17
C ASN A 659 25.67 19.48 -41.48
N LEU A 660 24.35 19.58 -41.60
CA LEU A 660 23.56 19.17 -42.76
C LEU A 660 23.25 20.40 -43.63
N ASP A 661 23.30 20.20 -44.95
CA ASP A 661 23.02 21.25 -45.94
C ASP A 661 21.54 21.28 -46.39
N ASN A 662 20.64 20.60 -45.67
CA ASN A 662 19.23 20.50 -46.04
C ASN A 662 18.30 20.67 -44.82
N ILE A 663 17.13 21.28 -45.05
CA ILE A 663 16.09 21.50 -44.03
C ILE A 663 15.14 20.31 -43.86
N THR A 664 15.20 19.34 -44.76
CA THR A 664 14.31 18.16 -44.75
C THR A 664 15.04 16.89 -45.17
N SER A 665 14.52 15.74 -44.72
CA SER A 665 14.92 14.42 -45.22
C SER A 665 14.01 13.87 -46.34
N ALA A 666 13.06 14.66 -46.84
CA ALA A 666 12.23 14.29 -47.99
C ALA A 666 13.06 14.26 -49.29
N GLU A 667 12.87 13.22 -50.11
CA GLU A 667 13.55 13.05 -51.42
C GLU A 667 12.58 13.18 -52.60
N GLY A 668 13.00 13.85 -53.68
CA GLY A 668 12.35 13.81 -54.99
C GLY A 668 10.85 14.11 -54.98
N GLU A 669 10.04 13.12 -55.41
CA GLU A 669 8.58 13.23 -55.56
C GLU A 669 7.80 13.39 -54.24
N ASN A 670 8.45 13.15 -53.09
CA ASN A 670 7.87 13.26 -51.75
C ASN A 670 7.99 14.67 -51.14
N PHE A 671 8.48 15.65 -51.92
CA PHE A 671 8.59 17.04 -51.51
C PHE A 671 7.73 17.92 -52.42
N LYS A 672 6.58 18.38 -51.91
CA LYS A 672 5.61 19.19 -52.65
C LYS A 672 5.50 20.59 -52.03
N VAL A 673 5.86 21.59 -52.84
CA VAL A 673 5.82 22.99 -52.44
C VAL A 673 4.84 23.73 -53.34
N GLY A 674 3.79 24.29 -52.73
CA GLY A 674 2.78 25.11 -53.40
C GLY A 674 3.06 26.61 -53.29
N ASP A 675 2.04 27.42 -53.58
CA ASP A 675 2.14 28.88 -53.53
C ASP A 675 2.51 29.39 -52.13
N GLY A 676 3.40 30.38 -52.03
CA GLY A 676 3.85 30.91 -50.75
C GLY A 676 5.06 31.84 -50.83
N ARG A 677 5.53 32.31 -49.67
CA ARG A 677 6.80 33.02 -49.51
C ARG A 677 7.74 32.17 -48.66
N TYR A 678 8.97 32.03 -49.12
CA TYR A 678 9.98 31.20 -48.47
C TYR A 678 11.26 32.01 -48.27
N TYR A 679 11.73 32.08 -47.04
CA TYR A 679 13.05 32.60 -46.68
C TYR A 679 13.78 31.53 -45.91
N ILE A 680 14.82 30.94 -46.51
CA ILE A 680 15.58 29.85 -45.91
C ILE A 680 17.06 30.26 -45.87
N GLU A 681 17.63 30.19 -44.68
CA GLU A 681 19.04 30.46 -44.43
C GLU A 681 19.64 29.25 -43.71
N ILE A 682 20.70 28.67 -44.27
CA ILE A 682 21.41 27.52 -43.68
C ILE A 682 22.85 27.95 -43.43
N ASN A 683 23.31 27.85 -42.19
CA ASN A 683 24.68 28.20 -41.76
C ASN A 683 25.11 29.63 -42.14
N GLY A 684 24.16 30.57 -42.19
CA GLY A 684 24.41 31.98 -42.56
C GLY A 684 24.43 32.25 -44.07
N GLU A 685 24.29 31.22 -44.89
CA GLU A 685 24.14 31.36 -46.34
C GLU A 685 22.67 31.38 -46.71
N LYS A 686 22.26 32.43 -47.44
CA LYS A 686 20.91 32.48 -48.02
C LYS A 686 20.82 31.39 -49.06
N ASN A 687 19.94 30.43 -48.83
CA ASN A 687 19.65 29.40 -49.80
C ASN A 687 18.45 29.91 -50.61
N GLU A 688 18.66 30.24 -51.90
CA GLU A 688 17.57 30.49 -52.84
C GLU A 688 16.88 29.14 -53.15
N PHE A 689 16.22 28.56 -52.15
CA PHE A 689 15.40 27.37 -52.32
C PHE A 689 14.04 27.80 -52.88
N ILE A 690 14.02 28.11 -54.17
CA ILE A 690 12.84 27.99 -55.01
C ILE A 690 13.20 26.90 -56.04
N PRO A 691 12.44 25.79 -56.15
CA PRO A 691 12.68 24.86 -57.22
C PRO A 691 12.50 25.58 -58.55
N ASN A 692 13.57 25.62 -59.35
CA ASN A 692 13.34 25.43 -60.78
C ASN A 692 12.58 24.11 -60.91
N ILE A 693 11.35 24.24 -61.40
CA ILE A 693 10.42 23.16 -61.80
C ILE A 693 11.14 22.03 -62.53
#